data_AF-A0AAV7IAN5-F1
#
_entry.id   AF-A0AAV7IAN5-F1
#
_cell.length_a   1.000
_cell.length_b   1.000
_cell.length_c   1.000
_cell.angle_alpha   90.00
_cell.angle_beta   90.00
_cell.angle_gamma   90.00
#
_symmetry.space_group_name_H-M   'P 1'
#
loop_
_entity.id
_entity.type
_entity.pdbx_description
1 polymer ?
#
loop_
_entity_poly.entity_id
_entity_poly.type
_entity_poly.pdbx_seq_one_letter_code
_entity_poly.pdbx_strand_id
1 'polypeptide(L)'
;MSAKQKSSTNNKNKSPLSKVRPSSEIIAAKRKAAAEQKLKLLQTKVPDTNFIYDIYQSAMDSRLLTRRETGLVYDYSMAEHQCLWDKNYPECPQRLTRTLERCKELGLIDRCKNISPRLATNKELLLKHSRKQIDILKATDGCTDLTKLEDLSSKYDAIYVHPSTYKLSKLAAGSTINLLQAICKEEVQNGMAIIRPPGHHAMKTEYCGYCFFNNVAIAVESMLSEGLAKKVLIVDWDVHHGQATQQMFYDDPRVVYFSIHRYEQGEFWPNLRESDYHYVGEGAGIGYNFNIPLNKTGMTNADYLAIFQQVLLPMAYEFQPDLIVISAGYDAALGCPEGEMKITPAFYAHLLSQLLSLASGKVAVILEGGYCLESLSESAALTLRALLGDPCPMISTLDPPSASIRETILNVIYAQKPYWSCYEFQDIYSIHSEDTKECDRHLPEIVFKENETKPTVYETRNYYPVQSDIFLNDIRNQLLSLQLTTKLNKAPHRVSLVYDERMLKHCHPTDTRHPEIPERISGIFSKHEEYDLLKRCHRIPGRIATEEELLLVHTESYVESMKATEKKKMSEVHKESRNFESVYLHTETWSSASVAAGSVLQVVDSVLNGESQSGVAIVRPPGHHAERDAACGFCIFNNVSIAARYATEFHGCKRVLILDWDVHHGNGTQAIFEEDPQVLYISIHRYDNGSFFPSSEQANYNVVGRGKGEGFNVNIPWNRKKMGDTEYIAAFQQIIIPIAYQFNPELILVSAGFDACVGDPLGGYSVSPVAYGHFTHWLSSLANGRLILVLEGGYNVNSISYAMTMCTKALLGDPLAPITRSTAALSTSAITSIKNVLKTHKPYWPNLVYQAALPKENVIPQPVSLKFDMSPGVESKILQEEWQTEKNGIHQLSKEMGGLNVNQSGQAKQCSDSQEQKPGKVEDQPGCSSSQSKPGSSRVNPTDSGNPHEDKPLMDSMMFAIIPLSYCPHLELIAEVPAQGIDVKAPCKECNSTAENWICLHCYGVNCARAVNQHAILHGQDEGHPLTLSFTDLSVWCYGCEAYVDNPRLHAAKSAAYLSKFNEELPWIYDEPRIEM
;
A
#
# COMPACT_ATOMS: atom_id res chain seq x y z
N MET A 1 68.09 -5.72 -1.24
CA MET A 1 69.38 -6.29 -0.78
C MET A 1 69.12 -7.49 0.13
N SER A 2 70.11 -8.36 0.35
CA SER A 2 70.06 -9.51 1.29
C SER A 2 69.55 -9.06 2.66
N ALA A 3 68.52 -9.66 3.29
CA ALA A 3 68.32 -11.06 3.68
C ALA A 3 69.31 -11.55 4.75
N LYS A 4 68.78 -12.15 5.83
CA LYS A 4 69.52 -12.94 6.84
C LYS A 4 68.59 -13.97 7.49
N GLN A 5 68.92 -15.24 7.35
CA GLN A 5 68.27 -16.37 8.02
C GLN A 5 68.90 -16.61 9.41
N LYS A 6 68.21 -17.37 10.27
CA LYS A 6 68.80 -18.35 11.19
C LYS A 6 67.83 -19.52 11.38
N SER A 7 68.35 -20.70 11.69
CA SER A 7 67.62 -21.97 11.59
C SER A 7 68.00 -22.98 12.68
N SER A 8 67.06 -23.87 13.03
CA SER A 8 67.27 -25.15 13.75
C SER A 8 67.70 -25.04 15.24
N THR A 9 67.57 -26.05 16.11
CA THR A 9 67.33 -27.52 15.92
C THR A 9 66.59 -28.16 17.12
N ASN A 10 66.13 -29.41 16.92
CA ASN A 10 65.99 -30.54 17.88
C ASN A 10 64.62 -30.97 18.48
N ASN A 11 64.44 -32.30 18.43
CA ASN A 11 63.27 -33.11 18.77
C ASN A 11 63.14 -33.48 20.26
N LYS A 12 61.94 -33.85 20.73
CA LYS A 12 61.61 -35.27 21.07
C LYS A 12 60.13 -35.54 21.44
N ASN A 13 59.69 -36.74 21.05
CA ASN A 13 58.37 -37.39 21.08
C ASN A 13 57.44 -37.19 22.30
N LYS A 14 56.12 -37.21 22.02
CA LYS A 14 55.10 -37.99 22.76
C LYS A 14 53.95 -38.43 21.82
N SER A 15 53.09 -39.33 22.28
CA SER A 15 52.17 -40.17 21.48
C SER A 15 50.90 -39.45 20.96
N PRO A 16 50.24 -39.99 19.90
CA PRO A 16 49.05 -39.38 19.30
C PRO A 16 47.76 -39.67 20.09
N LEU A 17 46.91 -38.65 20.27
CA LEU A 17 45.53 -38.79 20.72
C LEU A 17 44.56 -38.68 19.52
N SER A 18 43.57 -39.56 19.48
CA SER A 18 42.60 -39.67 18.39
C SER A 18 41.60 -38.50 18.36
N LYS A 19 41.71 -37.62 17.35
CA LYS A 19 40.69 -36.62 17.05
C LYS A 19 39.49 -37.26 16.33
N VAL A 20 38.53 -37.74 17.11
CA VAL A 20 37.22 -38.17 16.61
C VAL A 20 36.52 -36.97 15.94
N ARG A 21 36.06 -37.14 14.69
CA ARG A 21 35.17 -36.17 14.04
C ARG A 21 33.76 -36.34 14.61
N PRO A 22 33.06 -35.27 15.03
CA PRO A 22 31.67 -35.38 15.47
C PRO A 22 30.77 -35.85 14.32
N SER A 23 29.71 -36.62 14.63
CA SER A 23 28.76 -37.09 13.64
C SER A 23 27.96 -35.93 13.01
N SER A 24 27.37 -36.20 11.84
CA SER A 24 26.43 -35.29 11.17
C SER A 24 25.29 -34.85 12.10
N GLU A 25 24.79 -35.75 12.93
CA GLU A 25 23.74 -35.49 13.93
C GLU A 25 24.21 -34.53 15.03
N ILE A 26 25.45 -34.66 15.52
CA ILE A 26 26.01 -33.72 16.50
C ILE A 26 26.23 -32.33 15.88
N ILE A 27 26.59 -32.26 14.58
CA ILE A 27 26.71 -31.00 13.85
C ILE A 27 25.32 -30.38 13.60
N ALA A 28 24.32 -31.19 13.25
CA ALA A 28 22.93 -30.76 13.09
C ALA A 28 22.33 -30.28 14.41
N ALA A 29 22.54 -31.01 15.52
CA ALA A 29 22.13 -30.61 16.86
C ALA A 29 22.81 -29.32 17.31
N LYS A 30 24.10 -29.11 17.02
CA LYS A 30 24.77 -27.83 17.28
C LYS A 30 24.25 -26.68 16.40
N ARG A 31 23.89 -26.94 15.14
CA ARG A 31 23.22 -25.94 14.28
C ARG A 31 21.82 -25.61 14.78
N LYS A 32 21.03 -26.61 15.21
CA LYS A 32 19.71 -26.42 15.80
C LYS A 32 19.80 -25.65 17.12
N ALA A 33 20.68 -26.04 18.03
CA ALA A 33 20.92 -25.31 19.28
C ALA A 33 21.40 -23.86 19.05
N ALA A 34 22.26 -23.62 18.06
CA ALA A 34 22.67 -22.26 17.68
C ALA A 34 21.52 -21.45 17.07
N ALA A 35 20.63 -22.08 16.29
CA ALA A 35 19.43 -21.44 15.76
C ALA A 35 18.40 -21.15 16.86
N GLU A 36 18.19 -22.07 17.80
CA GLU A 36 17.33 -21.91 18.98
C GLU A 36 17.91 -20.86 19.96
N GLN A 37 19.23 -20.76 20.08
CA GLN A 37 19.89 -19.72 20.86
C GLN A 37 19.81 -18.35 20.17
N LYS A 38 19.89 -18.30 18.83
CA LYS A 38 19.63 -17.07 18.05
C LYS A 38 18.15 -16.67 18.11
N LEU A 39 17.23 -17.63 18.10
CA LEU A 39 15.79 -17.41 18.25
C LEU A 39 15.47 -16.92 19.67
N LYS A 40 16.09 -17.51 20.71
CA LYS A 40 16.03 -16.97 22.07
C LYS A 40 16.60 -15.55 22.15
N LEU A 41 17.74 -15.25 21.53
CA LEU A 41 18.27 -13.87 21.47
C LEU A 41 17.35 -12.87 20.72
N LEU A 42 16.44 -13.36 19.87
CA LEU A 42 15.39 -12.57 19.23
C LEU A 42 14.10 -12.48 20.07
N GLN A 43 13.83 -13.45 20.94
CA GLN A 43 12.64 -13.53 21.80
C GLN A 43 12.86 -12.98 23.21
N THR A 44 14.09 -12.98 23.74
CA THR A 44 14.45 -12.41 25.05
C THR A 44 14.89 -10.95 24.95
N LYS A 45 14.88 -10.37 23.74
CA LYS A 45 14.74 -8.92 23.60
C LYS A 45 13.29 -8.53 23.85
N VAL A 46 12.93 -8.43 25.13
CA VAL A 46 11.97 -7.40 25.55
C VAL A 46 12.47 -6.08 24.96
N PRO A 47 11.64 -5.30 24.26
CA PRO A 47 12.06 -3.97 23.82
C PRO A 47 12.45 -3.15 25.05
N ASP A 48 13.70 -2.73 25.12
CA ASP A 48 14.13 -1.80 26.16
C ASP A 48 13.38 -0.49 25.93
N THR A 49 12.41 -0.18 26.80
CA THR A 49 11.42 0.88 26.55
C THR A 49 12.01 2.29 26.59
N ASN A 50 13.31 2.41 26.87
CA ASN A 50 14.11 3.62 26.71
C ASN A 50 14.78 3.74 25.32
N PHE A 51 14.38 2.95 24.32
CA PHE A 51 14.86 3.12 22.94
C PHE A 51 14.38 4.46 22.35
N ILE A 52 15.23 5.48 22.42
CA ILE A 52 15.11 6.69 21.63
C ILE A 52 15.22 6.28 20.16
N TYR A 53 14.07 6.21 19.48
CA TYR A 53 14.01 5.86 18.07
C TYR A 53 14.50 7.06 17.24
N ASP A 54 15.64 6.92 16.57
CA ASP A 54 16.18 7.97 15.70
C ASP A 54 15.14 8.30 14.61
N ILE A 55 14.84 9.59 14.43
CA ILE A 55 13.92 10.08 13.41
C ILE A 55 14.39 9.77 11.98
N TYR A 56 15.67 9.40 11.81
CA TYR A 56 16.26 8.94 10.57
C TYR A 56 16.44 7.41 10.50
N GLN A 57 16.08 6.63 11.53
CA GLN A 57 16.39 5.20 11.63
C GLN A 57 15.93 4.41 10.40
N SER A 58 14.69 4.59 9.94
CA SER A 58 14.16 3.87 8.77
C SER A 58 14.87 4.24 7.46
N ALA A 59 15.42 5.47 7.36
CA ALA A 59 16.28 5.87 6.24
C ALA A 59 17.69 5.26 6.37
N MET A 60 18.24 5.19 7.58
CA MET A 60 19.53 4.55 7.88
C MET A 60 19.52 3.05 7.62
N ASP A 61 18.46 2.35 8.02
CA ASP A 61 18.24 0.92 7.74
C ASP A 61 18.15 0.66 6.22
N SER A 62 17.63 1.63 5.45
CA SER A 62 17.54 1.52 3.99
C SER A 62 18.88 1.60 3.25
N ARG A 63 19.98 1.97 3.93
CA ARG A 63 21.30 2.24 3.31
C ARG A 63 21.79 1.09 2.44
N LEU A 64 21.61 -0.15 2.89
CA LEU A 64 22.03 -1.36 2.16
C LEU A 64 20.92 -1.97 1.27
N LEU A 65 19.69 -1.45 1.34
CA LEU A 65 18.59 -1.91 0.49
C LEU A 65 18.83 -1.44 -0.94
N THR A 66 19.25 -2.36 -1.81
CA THR A 66 19.48 -2.11 -3.23
C THR A 66 18.68 -3.09 -4.07
N ARG A 67 18.26 -2.67 -5.27
CA ARG A 67 17.39 -3.50 -6.13
C ARG A 67 18.06 -4.85 -6.46
N ARG A 68 17.41 -5.95 -6.09
CA ARG A 68 17.83 -7.32 -6.46
C ARG A 68 17.19 -7.75 -7.78
N GLU A 69 17.60 -8.93 -8.26
CA GLU A 69 17.10 -9.53 -9.52
C GLU A 69 15.59 -9.80 -9.45
N THR A 70 14.90 -9.72 -10.61
CA THR A 70 13.50 -10.14 -10.76
C THR A 70 13.44 -11.64 -11.04
N GLY A 71 12.69 -12.38 -10.23
CA GLY A 71 12.42 -13.81 -10.43
C GLY A 71 11.41 -14.08 -11.54
N LEU A 72 11.59 -15.18 -12.25
CA LEU A 72 10.64 -15.66 -13.25
C LEU A 72 10.51 -17.19 -13.13
N VAL A 73 9.28 -17.70 -13.05
CA VAL A 73 8.96 -19.13 -13.13
C VAL A 73 8.02 -19.40 -14.31
N TYR A 74 8.34 -20.43 -15.08
CA TYR A 74 7.45 -21.06 -16.05
C TYR A 74 7.92 -22.50 -16.32
N ASP A 75 7.06 -23.32 -16.91
CA ASP A 75 7.45 -24.63 -17.44
C ASP A 75 6.64 -24.90 -18.73
N TYR A 76 7.31 -25.19 -19.84
CA TYR A 76 6.63 -25.45 -21.13
C TYR A 76 5.73 -26.69 -21.10
N SER A 77 5.93 -27.64 -20.18
CA SER A 77 5.02 -28.79 -20.01
C SER A 77 3.62 -28.40 -19.52
N MET A 78 3.43 -27.19 -18.98
CA MET A 78 2.08 -26.65 -18.70
C MET A 78 1.26 -26.46 -19.99
N ALA A 79 1.90 -26.37 -21.16
CA ALA A 79 1.23 -26.39 -22.47
C ALA A 79 0.68 -27.78 -22.86
N GLU A 80 1.00 -28.86 -22.13
CA GLU A 80 0.35 -30.17 -22.30
C GLU A 80 -1.13 -30.13 -21.84
N HIS A 81 -1.53 -29.15 -21.02
CA HIS A 81 -2.91 -29.02 -20.52
C HIS A 81 -3.79 -28.33 -21.57
N GLN A 82 -4.76 -29.06 -22.11
CA GLN A 82 -5.73 -28.58 -23.11
C GLN A 82 -7.04 -29.40 -23.05
N CYS A 83 -8.15 -28.82 -23.49
CA CYS A 83 -9.40 -29.55 -23.62
C CYS A 83 -9.33 -30.53 -24.82
N LEU A 84 -9.73 -31.79 -24.61
CA LEU A 84 -9.59 -32.86 -25.61
C LEU A 84 -10.84 -33.03 -26.51
N TRP A 85 -11.96 -32.43 -26.11
CA TRP A 85 -13.25 -32.55 -26.79
C TRP A 85 -13.75 -31.23 -27.37
N ASP A 86 -13.16 -30.10 -26.96
CA ASP A 86 -13.35 -28.79 -27.59
C ASP A 86 -11.99 -28.11 -27.83
N LYS A 87 -11.67 -27.90 -29.11
CA LYS A 87 -10.42 -27.27 -29.58
C LYS A 87 -10.43 -25.73 -29.52
N ASN A 88 -11.59 -25.12 -29.29
CA ASN A 88 -11.80 -23.67 -29.30
C ASN A 88 -11.91 -23.10 -27.86
N TYR A 89 -11.82 -23.97 -26.85
CA TYR A 89 -11.99 -23.65 -25.42
C TYR A 89 -11.04 -22.51 -24.97
N PRO A 90 -11.51 -21.42 -24.32
CA PRO A 90 -10.71 -20.23 -24.06
C PRO A 90 -9.44 -20.48 -23.25
N GLU A 91 -9.53 -21.31 -22.21
CA GLU A 91 -8.40 -21.76 -21.41
C GLU A 91 -7.55 -22.78 -22.20
N CYS A 92 -6.58 -22.26 -22.95
CA CYS A 92 -5.80 -23.02 -23.94
C CYS A 92 -4.26 -22.87 -23.76
N PRO A 93 -3.44 -23.83 -24.27
CA PRO A 93 -1.98 -23.78 -24.22
C PRO A 93 -1.35 -22.46 -24.68
N GLN A 94 -1.95 -21.83 -25.68
CA GLN A 94 -1.48 -20.62 -26.33
C GLN A 94 -1.37 -19.43 -25.37
N ARG A 95 -2.19 -19.41 -24.30
CA ARG A 95 -2.12 -18.40 -23.23
C ARG A 95 -0.74 -18.36 -22.57
N LEU A 96 -0.12 -19.52 -22.37
CA LEU A 96 1.25 -19.64 -21.87
C LEU A 96 2.27 -19.33 -22.97
N THR A 97 2.16 -19.98 -24.13
CA THR A 97 3.23 -19.89 -25.14
C THR A 97 3.33 -18.51 -25.77
N ARG A 98 2.22 -17.85 -26.14
CA ARG A 98 2.24 -16.47 -26.66
C ARG A 98 2.76 -15.47 -25.64
N THR A 99 2.48 -15.67 -24.35
CA THR A 99 3.01 -14.82 -23.28
C THR A 99 4.52 -14.97 -23.13
N LEU A 100 5.05 -16.20 -23.11
CA LEU A 100 6.49 -16.45 -23.08
C LEU A 100 7.18 -15.95 -24.36
N GLU A 101 6.56 -16.15 -25.53
CA GLU A 101 7.06 -15.65 -26.80
C GLU A 101 7.10 -14.12 -26.82
N ARG A 102 6.07 -13.42 -26.32
CA ARG A 102 6.06 -11.95 -26.25
C ARG A 102 7.07 -11.39 -25.25
N CYS A 103 7.21 -12.02 -24.08
CA CYS A 103 8.29 -11.72 -23.13
C CYS A 103 9.69 -11.94 -23.74
N LYS A 104 9.84 -12.86 -24.70
CA LYS A 104 11.08 -13.11 -25.44
C LYS A 104 11.29 -12.11 -26.59
N GLU A 105 10.24 -11.77 -27.34
CA GLU A 105 10.26 -10.71 -28.37
C GLU A 105 10.75 -9.37 -27.79
N LEU A 106 10.35 -9.04 -26.56
CA LEU A 106 10.78 -7.85 -25.83
C LEU A 106 12.09 -8.03 -25.01
N GLY A 107 12.77 -9.18 -25.14
CA GLY A 107 14.05 -9.46 -24.47
C GLY A 107 14.01 -9.46 -22.94
N LEU A 108 12.85 -9.78 -22.35
CA LEU A 108 12.61 -9.70 -20.90
C LEU A 108 13.08 -10.96 -20.16
N ILE A 109 12.87 -12.15 -20.73
CA ILE A 109 13.19 -13.43 -20.08
C ILE A 109 14.68 -13.52 -19.71
N ASP A 110 15.58 -13.13 -20.62
CA ASP A 110 17.03 -13.21 -20.43
C ASP A 110 17.56 -12.20 -19.37
N ARG A 111 16.70 -11.31 -18.88
CA ARG A 111 16.97 -10.35 -17.80
C ARG A 111 16.45 -10.81 -16.44
N CYS A 112 15.69 -11.90 -16.41
CA CYS A 112 15.12 -12.47 -15.19
C CYS A 112 15.98 -13.60 -14.62
N LYS A 113 15.95 -13.73 -13.31
CA LYS A 113 16.49 -14.89 -12.61
C LYS A 113 15.48 -16.04 -12.69
N ASN A 114 15.84 -17.09 -13.42
CA ASN A 114 15.02 -18.30 -13.52
C ASN A 114 14.91 -18.98 -12.14
N ILE A 115 13.70 -18.96 -11.57
CA ILE A 115 13.35 -19.69 -10.35
C ILE A 115 12.77 -21.04 -10.78
N SER A 116 13.28 -22.13 -10.21
CA SER A 116 12.95 -23.48 -10.70
C SER A 116 11.48 -23.85 -10.43
N PRO A 117 10.71 -24.30 -11.43
CA PRO A 117 9.38 -24.86 -11.20
C PRO A 117 9.50 -26.20 -10.45
N ARG A 118 8.50 -26.53 -9.64
CA ARG A 118 8.40 -27.83 -8.94
C ARG A 118 6.96 -28.27 -8.73
N LEU A 119 6.77 -29.55 -8.44
CA LEU A 119 5.50 -30.03 -7.93
C LEU A 119 5.29 -29.61 -6.46
N ALA A 120 4.07 -29.15 -6.15
CA ALA A 120 3.59 -29.06 -4.79
C ALA A 120 3.51 -30.47 -4.16
N THR A 121 3.84 -30.57 -2.88
CA THR A 121 3.66 -31.79 -2.08
C THR A 121 2.21 -31.92 -1.64
N ASN A 122 1.78 -33.15 -1.34
CA ASN A 122 0.44 -33.38 -0.80
C ASN A 122 0.26 -32.81 0.63
N LYS A 123 1.31 -32.27 1.28
CA LYS A 123 1.20 -31.49 2.53
C LYS A 123 0.81 -30.04 2.23
N GLU A 124 1.44 -29.43 1.22
CA GLU A 124 1.16 -28.04 0.82
C GLU A 124 -0.26 -27.90 0.26
N LEU A 125 -0.71 -28.83 -0.61
CA LEU A 125 -2.10 -28.82 -1.11
C LEU A 125 -3.14 -28.89 0.02
N LEU A 126 -2.85 -29.63 1.10
CA LEU A 126 -3.73 -29.78 2.25
C LEU A 126 -3.85 -28.52 3.13
N LEU A 127 -3.05 -27.47 2.88
CA LEU A 127 -3.19 -26.19 3.59
C LEU A 127 -4.54 -25.53 3.29
N LYS A 128 -5.08 -25.70 2.07
CA LYS A 128 -6.35 -25.10 1.64
C LYS A 128 -7.34 -26.06 0.95
N HIS A 129 -6.93 -27.28 0.53
CA HIS A 129 -7.82 -28.26 -0.12
C HIS A 129 -7.99 -29.55 0.68
N SER A 130 -9.15 -30.18 0.54
CA SER A 130 -9.46 -31.47 1.16
C SER A 130 -8.68 -32.64 0.53
N ARG A 131 -8.42 -33.69 1.33
CA ARG A 131 -7.84 -34.96 0.85
C ARG A 131 -8.65 -35.54 -0.31
N LYS A 132 -9.98 -35.54 -0.21
CA LYS A 132 -10.93 -36.01 -1.23
C LYS A 132 -10.68 -35.33 -2.58
N GLN A 133 -10.54 -33.99 -2.61
CA GLN A 133 -10.34 -33.23 -3.84
C GLN A 133 -8.97 -33.48 -4.49
N ILE A 134 -7.93 -33.76 -3.67
CA ILE A 134 -6.61 -34.15 -4.15
C ILE A 134 -6.64 -35.57 -4.77
N ASP A 135 -7.32 -36.51 -4.12
CA ASP A 135 -7.36 -37.91 -4.57
C ASP A 135 -8.29 -38.15 -5.76
N ILE A 136 -9.38 -37.38 -5.91
CA ILE A 136 -10.20 -37.36 -7.14
C ILE A 136 -9.34 -36.96 -8.34
N LEU A 137 -8.62 -35.83 -8.26
CA LEU A 137 -7.78 -35.37 -9.37
C LEU A 137 -6.65 -36.36 -9.67
N LYS A 138 -6.02 -36.91 -8.62
CA LYS A 138 -4.98 -37.95 -8.74
C LYS A 138 -5.47 -39.21 -9.46
N ALA A 139 -6.75 -39.57 -9.36
CA ALA A 139 -7.33 -40.70 -10.09
C ALA A 139 -7.52 -40.46 -11.60
N THR A 140 -7.22 -39.25 -12.08
CA THR A 140 -7.24 -38.85 -13.51
C THR A 140 -5.86 -38.80 -14.15
N ASP A 141 -4.79 -38.87 -13.34
CA ASP A 141 -3.40 -38.76 -13.77
C ASP A 141 -3.05 -39.92 -14.73
N GLY A 142 -2.69 -39.58 -15.98
CA GLY A 142 -2.45 -40.54 -17.06
C GLY A 142 -3.69 -41.24 -17.63
N CYS A 143 -4.91 -40.82 -17.29
CA CYS A 143 -6.14 -41.47 -17.76
C CYS A 143 -6.41 -41.16 -19.26
N THR A 144 -6.59 -42.20 -20.07
CA THR A 144 -6.83 -42.10 -21.53
C THR A 144 -8.30 -42.27 -21.93
N ASP A 145 -9.20 -42.47 -20.96
CA ASP A 145 -10.64 -42.60 -21.20
C ASP A 145 -11.29 -41.21 -21.29
N LEU A 146 -11.45 -40.72 -22.52
CA LEU A 146 -12.02 -39.39 -22.79
C LEU A 146 -13.43 -39.23 -22.23
N THR A 147 -14.27 -40.27 -22.34
CA THR A 147 -15.65 -40.24 -21.83
C THR A 147 -15.65 -40.03 -20.32
N LYS A 148 -14.85 -40.82 -19.60
CA LYS A 148 -14.72 -40.70 -18.13
C LYS A 148 -14.16 -39.35 -17.68
N LEU A 149 -13.29 -38.72 -18.48
CA LEU A 149 -12.77 -37.39 -18.21
C LEU A 149 -13.83 -36.30 -18.45
N GLU A 150 -14.60 -36.40 -19.52
CA GLU A 150 -15.71 -35.49 -19.82
C GLU A 150 -16.86 -35.64 -18.80
N ASP A 151 -17.22 -36.88 -18.43
CA ASP A 151 -18.17 -37.24 -17.36
C ASP A 151 -17.73 -36.77 -15.97
N LEU A 152 -16.43 -36.54 -15.74
CA LEU A 152 -15.94 -35.92 -14.51
C LEU A 152 -15.96 -34.39 -14.62
N SER A 153 -15.64 -33.86 -15.79
CA SER A 153 -15.59 -32.43 -16.07
C SER A 153 -16.97 -31.77 -15.93
N SER A 154 -18.00 -32.39 -16.51
CA SER A 154 -19.40 -31.95 -16.47
C SER A 154 -20.04 -31.92 -15.09
N LYS A 155 -19.33 -32.29 -14.02
CA LYS A 155 -19.78 -32.18 -12.62
C LYS A 155 -19.36 -30.87 -11.94
N TYR A 156 -18.57 -30.05 -12.63
CA TYR A 156 -17.94 -28.85 -12.10
C TYR A 156 -18.10 -27.69 -13.09
N ASP A 157 -18.27 -26.48 -12.57
CA ASP A 157 -18.55 -25.31 -13.39
C ASP A 157 -17.30 -24.83 -14.14
N ALA A 158 -17.42 -24.60 -15.45
CA ALA A 158 -16.34 -24.21 -16.37
C ALA A 158 -15.03 -25.02 -16.22
N ILE A 159 -15.11 -26.36 -16.22
CA ILE A 159 -13.95 -27.25 -16.03
C ILE A 159 -13.77 -28.23 -17.21
N TYR A 160 -12.50 -28.52 -17.56
CA TYR A 160 -12.11 -29.68 -18.37
C TYR A 160 -10.96 -30.44 -17.70
N VAL A 161 -11.01 -31.78 -17.69
CA VAL A 161 -9.94 -32.61 -17.13
C VAL A 161 -9.15 -33.32 -18.24
N HIS A 162 -7.85 -33.06 -18.27
CA HIS A 162 -6.84 -33.69 -19.13
C HIS A 162 -6.00 -34.73 -18.33
N PRO A 163 -5.44 -35.80 -18.94
CA PRO A 163 -4.54 -36.76 -18.28
C PRO A 163 -3.33 -36.17 -17.53
N SER A 164 -2.92 -34.93 -17.82
CA SER A 164 -1.83 -34.24 -17.11
C SER A 164 -2.31 -33.21 -16.06
N THR A 165 -3.62 -33.02 -15.86
CA THR A 165 -4.18 -31.97 -14.97
C THR A 165 -3.64 -32.07 -13.55
N TYR A 166 -3.61 -33.27 -12.96
CA TYR A 166 -3.08 -33.46 -11.60
C TYR A 166 -1.60 -33.09 -11.49
N LYS A 167 -0.75 -33.59 -12.41
CA LYS A 167 0.68 -33.23 -12.51
C LYS A 167 0.87 -31.72 -12.65
N LEU A 168 0.12 -31.06 -13.54
CA LEU A 168 0.36 -29.66 -13.91
C LEU A 168 -0.25 -28.66 -12.94
N SER A 169 -1.42 -28.94 -12.36
CA SER A 169 -1.97 -28.13 -11.25
C SER A 169 -1.03 -28.14 -10.05
N LYS A 170 -0.34 -29.27 -9.81
CA LYS A 170 0.72 -29.34 -8.80
C LYS A 170 1.98 -28.59 -9.20
N LEU A 171 2.32 -28.55 -10.49
CA LEU A 171 3.45 -27.77 -11.00
C LEU A 171 3.18 -26.26 -10.88
N ALA A 172 1.97 -25.80 -11.17
CA ALA A 172 1.53 -24.41 -11.02
C ALA A 172 1.60 -23.95 -9.54
N ALA A 173 0.98 -24.72 -8.63
CA ALA A 173 1.00 -24.42 -7.20
C ALA A 173 2.45 -24.46 -6.62
N GLY A 174 3.23 -25.49 -6.96
CA GLY A 174 4.61 -25.62 -6.47
C GLY A 174 5.57 -24.55 -7.01
N SER A 175 5.36 -24.10 -8.25
CA SER A 175 6.03 -22.95 -8.85
C SER A 175 5.70 -21.65 -8.10
N THR A 176 4.43 -21.44 -7.77
CA THR A 176 3.96 -20.27 -7.00
C THR A 176 4.59 -20.24 -5.61
N ILE A 177 4.60 -21.36 -4.88
CA ILE A 177 5.25 -21.47 -3.57
C ILE A 177 6.75 -21.14 -3.67
N ASN A 178 7.47 -21.66 -4.68
CA ASN A 178 8.90 -21.38 -4.81
C ASN A 178 9.21 -19.93 -5.21
N LEU A 179 8.36 -19.27 -6.00
CA LEU A 179 8.50 -17.83 -6.26
C LEU A 179 8.34 -17.00 -4.98
N LEU A 180 7.25 -17.22 -4.22
CA LEU A 180 7.02 -16.50 -2.96
C LEU A 180 8.14 -16.78 -1.94
N GLN A 181 8.59 -18.04 -1.81
CA GLN A 181 9.72 -18.38 -0.95
C GLN A 181 11.00 -17.62 -1.35
N ALA A 182 11.30 -17.50 -2.65
CA ALA A 182 12.47 -16.77 -3.13
C ALA A 182 12.38 -15.25 -2.88
N ILE A 183 11.18 -14.66 -2.95
CA ILE A 183 10.93 -13.24 -2.63
C ILE A 183 11.03 -13.00 -1.11
N CYS A 184 10.36 -13.80 -0.27
CA CYS A 184 10.40 -13.64 1.18
C CYS A 184 11.79 -13.90 1.78
N LYS A 185 12.55 -14.84 1.21
CA LYS A 185 13.97 -15.11 1.55
C LYS A 185 14.94 -14.12 0.87
N GLU A 186 14.41 -13.20 0.07
CA GLU A 186 15.12 -12.12 -0.61
C GLU A 186 16.23 -12.60 -1.59
N GLU A 187 16.07 -13.82 -2.11
CA GLU A 187 16.87 -14.40 -3.18
C GLU A 187 16.61 -13.68 -4.53
N VAL A 188 15.44 -13.07 -4.65
CA VAL A 188 15.01 -12.12 -5.69
C VAL A 188 14.28 -10.94 -5.02
N GLN A 189 14.12 -9.84 -5.74
CA GLN A 189 13.39 -8.66 -5.27
C GLN A 189 11.87 -8.85 -5.32
N ASN A 190 11.42 -9.33 -6.46
CA ASN A 190 10.04 -9.48 -6.90
C ASN A 190 10.03 -10.57 -7.98
N GLY A 191 8.87 -10.89 -8.58
CA GLY A 191 8.87 -11.75 -9.75
C GLY A 191 7.51 -12.18 -10.28
N MET A 192 7.54 -12.99 -11.33
CA MET A 192 6.34 -13.46 -12.04
C MET A 192 6.33 -14.98 -12.18
N ALA A 193 5.15 -15.59 -12.02
CA ALA A 193 4.88 -16.99 -12.34
C ALA A 193 3.94 -17.02 -13.55
N ILE A 194 4.48 -17.37 -14.72
CA ILE A 194 3.71 -17.55 -15.95
C ILE A 194 3.33 -19.03 -16.00
N ILE A 195 2.18 -19.35 -15.42
CA ILE A 195 1.75 -20.72 -15.09
C ILE A 195 0.35 -21.03 -15.59
N ARG A 196 0.05 -22.33 -15.78
CA ARG A 196 -1.29 -22.88 -16.04
C ARG A 196 -1.40 -24.28 -15.41
N PRO A 197 -2.60 -24.73 -14.98
CA PRO A 197 -3.87 -24.00 -14.95
C PRO A 197 -3.92 -22.89 -13.87
N PRO A 198 -4.91 -21.97 -13.95
CA PRO A 198 -5.17 -20.97 -12.91
C PRO A 198 -5.62 -21.62 -11.58
N GLY A 199 -5.77 -20.79 -10.54
CA GLY A 199 -6.06 -21.22 -9.17
C GLY A 199 -7.11 -20.40 -8.40
N HIS A 200 -7.34 -19.12 -8.69
CA HIS A 200 -8.11 -18.25 -7.78
C HIS A 200 -9.59 -18.65 -7.54
N HIS A 201 -10.18 -19.51 -8.40
CA HIS A 201 -11.50 -20.11 -8.21
C HIS A 201 -11.52 -21.53 -7.58
N ALA A 202 -10.36 -22.16 -7.33
CA ALA A 202 -10.33 -23.54 -6.85
C ALA A 202 -10.75 -23.64 -5.38
N MET A 203 -11.92 -24.22 -5.12
CA MET A 203 -12.51 -24.34 -3.79
C MET A 203 -11.84 -25.47 -2.97
N LYS A 204 -12.09 -25.47 -1.66
CA LYS A 204 -11.62 -26.51 -0.72
C LYS A 204 -12.08 -27.95 -1.09
N THR A 205 -13.22 -28.07 -1.77
CA THR A 205 -13.93 -29.33 -2.08
C THR A 205 -14.57 -29.38 -3.47
N GLU A 206 -14.30 -28.41 -4.35
CA GLU A 206 -14.94 -28.25 -5.67
C GLU A 206 -13.90 -27.66 -6.64
N TYR A 207 -13.89 -28.09 -7.91
CA TYR A 207 -13.15 -27.39 -8.97
C TYR A 207 -14.12 -26.41 -9.64
N CYS A 208 -13.65 -25.26 -10.10
CA CYS A 208 -14.50 -24.20 -10.64
C CYS A 208 -13.65 -23.27 -11.52
N GLY A 209 -14.21 -22.69 -12.59
CA GLY A 209 -13.57 -21.61 -13.35
C GLY A 209 -12.17 -21.95 -13.85
N TYR A 210 -12.02 -23.10 -14.49
CA TYR A 210 -10.74 -23.67 -14.93
C TYR A 210 -9.71 -23.99 -13.83
N CYS A 211 -10.00 -23.72 -12.56
CA CYS A 211 -9.07 -23.82 -11.43
C CYS A 211 -9.18 -25.16 -10.67
N PHE A 212 -8.02 -25.76 -10.37
CA PHE A 212 -7.96 -27.07 -9.70
C PHE A 212 -7.37 -27.05 -8.29
N PHE A 213 -6.36 -26.21 -8.06
CA PHE A 213 -5.76 -25.92 -6.75
C PHE A 213 -5.48 -24.42 -6.69
N ASN A 214 -5.74 -23.77 -5.55
CA ASN A 214 -5.59 -22.33 -5.43
C ASN A 214 -4.12 -21.95 -5.25
N ASN A 215 -3.46 -21.70 -6.40
CA ASN A 215 -2.05 -21.36 -6.53
C ASN A 215 -1.61 -20.31 -5.50
N VAL A 216 -2.34 -19.19 -5.44
CA VAL A 216 -2.06 -18.05 -4.56
C VAL A 216 -2.33 -18.41 -3.09
N ALA A 217 -3.52 -18.93 -2.75
CA ALA A 217 -3.88 -19.18 -1.35
C ALA A 217 -3.03 -20.26 -0.68
N ILE A 218 -2.63 -21.31 -1.41
CA ILE A 218 -1.69 -22.33 -0.91
C ILE A 218 -0.32 -21.70 -0.62
N ALA A 219 0.17 -20.84 -1.52
CA ALA A 219 1.49 -20.24 -1.39
C ALA A 219 1.53 -19.15 -0.29
N VAL A 220 0.47 -18.36 -0.15
CA VAL A 220 0.31 -17.40 0.94
C VAL A 220 0.25 -18.11 2.30
N GLU A 221 -0.52 -19.19 2.44
CA GLU A 221 -0.56 -19.96 3.69
C GLU A 221 0.78 -20.66 4.00
N SER A 222 1.53 -21.09 2.98
CA SER A 222 2.91 -21.56 3.15
C SER A 222 3.82 -20.45 3.70
N MET A 223 3.68 -19.18 3.25
CA MET A 223 4.51 -18.08 3.77
C MET A 223 4.12 -17.71 5.20
N LEU A 224 2.82 -17.66 5.51
CA LEU A 224 2.31 -17.37 6.85
C LEU A 224 2.68 -18.47 7.86
N SER A 225 2.52 -19.75 7.49
CA SER A 225 2.82 -20.89 8.37
C SER A 225 4.32 -21.20 8.51
N GLU A 226 5.17 -20.82 7.54
CA GLU A 226 6.64 -20.81 7.68
C GLU A 226 7.15 -19.55 8.43
N GLY A 227 6.30 -18.55 8.68
CA GLY A 227 6.68 -17.27 9.31
C GLY A 227 7.54 -16.37 8.41
N LEU A 228 7.45 -16.56 7.09
CA LEU A 228 8.18 -15.82 6.05
C LEU A 228 7.49 -14.51 5.63
N ALA A 229 6.19 -14.37 5.92
CA ALA A 229 5.41 -13.14 5.84
C ALA A 229 4.47 -13.05 7.05
N LYS A 230 3.95 -11.86 7.35
CA LYS A 230 3.03 -11.60 8.48
C LYS A 230 1.76 -10.84 8.08
N LYS A 231 1.85 -9.99 7.05
CA LYS A 231 0.75 -9.18 6.53
C LYS A 231 0.80 -9.20 5.01
N VAL A 232 -0.05 -10.03 4.41
CA VAL A 232 -0.07 -10.24 2.96
C VAL A 232 -1.23 -9.46 2.36
N LEU A 233 -0.96 -8.69 1.31
CA LEU A 233 -2.01 -8.11 0.47
C LEU A 233 -2.12 -8.94 -0.80
N ILE A 234 -3.29 -9.55 -1.02
CA ILE A 234 -3.65 -10.20 -2.28
C ILE A 234 -4.47 -9.19 -3.10
N VAL A 235 -3.95 -8.82 -4.27
CA VAL A 235 -4.67 -7.99 -5.25
C VAL A 235 -5.08 -8.88 -6.41
N ASP A 236 -6.37 -9.14 -6.54
CA ASP A 236 -6.95 -9.84 -7.67
C ASP A 236 -7.50 -8.83 -8.68
N TRP A 237 -6.81 -8.71 -9.82
CA TRP A 237 -7.23 -7.84 -10.92
C TRP A 237 -7.78 -8.62 -12.12
N ASP A 238 -7.94 -9.94 -11.96
CA ASP A 238 -8.72 -10.77 -12.88
C ASP A 238 -10.16 -10.26 -12.94
N VAL A 239 -10.78 -10.30 -14.11
CA VAL A 239 -12.14 -9.76 -14.29
C VAL A 239 -13.21 -10.63 -13.62
N HIS A 240 -12.87 -11.82 -13.15
CA HIS A 240 -13.77 -12.71 -12.41
C HIS A 240 -13.48 -12.65 -10.91
N HIS A 241 -14.52 -12.77 -10.09
CA HIS A 241 -14.32 -12.81 -8.65
C HIS A 241 -13.65 -14.13 -8.23
N GLY A 242 -12.41 -14.06 -7.72
CA GLY A 242 -11.67 -15.15 -7.08
C GLY A 242 -12.28 -15.62 -5.75
N GLN A 243 -13.57 -15.98 -5.77
CA GLN A 243 -14.40 -16.36 -4.61
C GLN A 243 -13.73 -17.40 -3.71
N ALA A 244 -13.00 -18.37 -4.27
CA ALA A 244 -12.30 -19.36 -3.45
C ALA A 244 -11.16 -18.73 -2.64
N THR A 245 -10.49 -17.70 -3.18
CA THR A 245 -9.44 -16.95 -2.47
C THR A 245 -10.03 -16.11 -1.34
N GLN A 246 -11.17 -15.43 -1.58
CA GLN A 246 -11.96 -14.78 -0.52
C GLN A 246 -12.29 -15.78 0.60
N GLN A 247 -12.93 -16.91 0.28
CA GLN A 247 -13.35 -17.91 1.27
C GLN A 247 -12.19 -18.55 2.03
N MET A 248 -10.98 -18.56 1.46
CA MET A 248 -9.78 -19.13 2.08
C MET A 248 -9.11 -18.21 3.12
N PHE A 249 -9.50 -16.94 3.22
CA PHE A 249 -8.95 -15.98 4.18
C PHE A 249 -10.03 -15.09 4.84
N TYR A 250 -11.31 -15.43 4.69
CA TYR A 250 -12.45 -14.59 5.11
C TYR A 250 -12.47 -14.25 6.62
N ASP A 251 -11.79 -15.07 7.44
CA ASP A 251 -11.62 -14.90 8.89
C ASP A 251 -10.20 -14.50 9.35
N ASP A 252 -9.27 -14.24 8.43
CA ASP A 252 -7.83 -14.10 8.72
C ASP A 252 -7.27 -12.66 8.49
N PRO A 253 -7.16 -11.82 9.54
CA PRO A 253 -6.66 -10.44 9.43
C PRO A 253 -5.15 -10.33 9.09
N ARG A 254 -4.45 -11.46 8.90
CA ARG A 254 -3.09 -11.46 8.34
C ARG A 254 -3.09 -11.26 6.83
N VAL A 255 -4.26 -11.40 6.18
CA VAL A 255 -4.41 -11.29 4.73
C VAL A 255 -5.50 -10.29 4.41
N VAL A 256 -5.16 -9.23 3.66
CA VAL A 256 -6.18 -8.47 2.93
C VAL A 256 -6.36 -9.11 1.57
N TYR A 257 -7.60 -9.46 1.21
CA TYR A 257 -7.97 -9.86 -0.15
C TYR A 257 -8.76 -8.73 -0.81
N PHE A 258 -8.36 -8.34 -2.02
CA PHE A 258 -8.94 -7.22 -2.77
C PHE A 258 -9.18 -7.63 -4.22
N SER A 259 -10.44 -7.65 -4.69
CA SER A 259 -10.81 -8.15 -6.02
C SER A 259 -11.57 -7.12 -6.86
N ILE A 260 -11.15 -6.92 -8.12
CA ILE A 260 -11.80 -6.02 -9.09
C ILE A 260 -12.40 -6.80 -10.27
N HIS A 261 -13.68 -7.14 -10.15
CA HIS A 261 -14.33 -8.09 -11.05
C HIS A 261 -15.62 -7.53 -11.69
N ARG A 262 -15.94 -7.98 -12.90
CA ARG A 262 -17.27 -7.81 -13.52
C ARG A 262 -18.31 -8.49 -12.64
N TYR A 263 -19.46 -7.84 -12.45
CA TYR A 263 -20.51 -8.33 -11.55
C TYR A 263 -21.92 -8.12 -12.11
N GLU A 264 -22.19 -6.94 -12.67
CA GLU A 264 -23.47 -6.60 -13.30
C GLU A 264 -24.69 -6.96 -12.43
N GLN A 265 -24.61 -6.64 -11.13
CA GLN A 265 -25.65 -6.93 -10.13
C GLN A 265 -25.98 -8.44 -10.02
N GLY A 266 -24.96 -9.28 -10.10
CA GLY A 266 -25.04 -10.73 -10.02
C GLY A 266 -25.34 -11.45 -11.34
N GLU A 267 -25.54 -10.74 -12.46
CA GLU A 267 -25.77 -11.34 -13.78
C GLU A 267 -24.49 -11.94 -14.39
N PHE A 268 -23.30 -11.49 -13.98
CA PHE A 268 -22.04 -12.06 -14.47
C PHE A 268 -21.52 -13.21 -13.59
N TRP A 269 -20.87 -14.18 -14.24
CA TRP A 269 -20.27 -15.35 -13.61
C TRP A 269 -19.17 -14.95 -12.59
N PRO A 270 -19.11 -15.56 -11.38
CA PRO A 270 -19.78 -16.78 -10.93
C PRO A 270 -21.20 -16.60 -10.35
N ASN A 271 -21.87 -15.46 -10.56
CA ASN A 271 -23.26 -15.22 -10.14
C ASN A 271 -23.51 -15.34 -8.62
N LEU A 272 -22.53 -14.93 -7.80
CA LEU A 272 -22.52 -15.10 -6.34
C LEU A 272 -22.81 -13.80 -5.58
N ARG A 273 -23.73 -13.84 -4.60
CA ARG A 273 -24.02 -12.69 -3.73
C ARG A 273 -22.80 -12.24 -2.95
N GLU A 274 -21.99 -13.19 -2.49
CA GLU A 274 -20.78 -12.93 -1.72
C GLU A 274 -19.65 -12.24 -2.50
N SER A 275 -19.85 -11.96 -3.79
CA SER A 275 -18.98 -11.07 -4.60
C SER A 275 -19.34 -9.60 -4.44
N ASP A 276 -20.45 -9.24 -3.81
CA ASP A 276 -20.85 -7.84 -3.69
C ASP A 276 -20.05 -7.09 -2.60
N TYR A 277 -20.03 -5.76 -2.71
CA TYR A 277 -19.18 -4.86 -1.90
C TYR A 277 -19.40 -4.93 -0.38
N HIS A 278 -20.55 -5.45 0.07
CA HIS A 278 -20.92 -5.51 1.48
C HIS A 278 -20.41 -6.76 2.22
N TYR A 279 -19.78 -7.71 1.51
CA TYR A 279 -19.16 -8.90 2.10
C TYR A 279 -17.72 -8.63 2.55
N VAL A 280 -17.59 -8.00 3.72
CA VAL A 280 -16.31 -7.42 4.22
C VAL A 280 -15.41 -8.38 5.01
N GLY A 281 -15.78 -9.66 5.17
CA GLY A 281 -15.10 -10.64 6.04
C GLY A 281 -15.95 -11.09 7.22
N GLU A 282 -15.46 -12.04 8.03
CA GLU A 282 -16.11 -12.49 9.27
C GLU A 282 -15.12 -12.75 10.41
N GLY A 283 -15.61 -12.95 11.64
CA GLY A 283 -14.77 -13.26 12.80
C GLY A 283 -13.71 -12.19 13.06
N ALA A 284 -12.42 -12.57 12.91
CA ALA A 284 -11.30 -11.65 13.05
C ALA A 284 -10.91 -10.95 11.72
N GLY A 285 -11.38 -11.46 10.57
CA GLY A 285 -11.12 -10.93 9.23
C GLY A 285 -12.13 -9.88 8.76
N ILE A 286 -13.04 -9.41 9.63
CA ILE A 286 -13.98 -8.33 9.31
C ILE A 286 -13.20 -7.06 8.94
N GLY A 287 -13.47 -6.53 7.74
CA GLY A 287 -12.78 -5.39 7.14
C GLY A 287 -11.58 -5.77 6.25
N TYR A 288 -11.18 -7.04 6.20
CA TYR A 288 -10.02 -7.50 5.43
C TYR A 288 -10.37 -8.08 4.05
N ASN A 289 -11.66 -8.23 3.73
CA ASN A 289 -12.14 -8.63 2.40
C ASN A 289 -12.72 -7.43 1.64
N PHE A 290 -12.19 -7.13 0.45
CA PHE A 290 -12.59 -6.01 -0.40
C PHE A 290 -13.07 -6.50 -1.77
N ASN A 291 -14.37 -6.38 -2.03
CA ASN A 291 -14.96 -6.65 -3.33
C ASN A 291 -15.28 -5.34 -4.06
N ILE A 292 -14.79 -5.19 -5.30
CA ILE A 292 -15.04 -4.03 -6.16
C ILE A 292 -15.89 -4.46 -7.36
N PRO A 293 -17.22 -4.65 -7.19
CA PRO A 293 -18.10 -5.14 -8.25
C PRO A 293 -18.30 -4.10 -9.37
N LEU A 294 -17.84 -4.41 -10.57
CA LEU A 294 -18.04 -3.61 -11.77
C LEU A 294 -19.43 -3.91 -12.35
N ASN A 295 -20.36 -2.98 -12.16
CA ASN A 295 -21.77 -3.15 -12.52
C ASN A 295 -22.11 -2.80 -13.98
N LYS A 296 -21.09 -2.57 -14.84
CA LYS A 296 -21.19 -2.39 -16.29
C LYS A 296 -19.92 -2.88 -16.98
N THR A 297 -20.03 -3.44 -18.18
CA THR A 297 -18.91 -3.66 -19.12
C THR A 297 -18.23 -2.36 -19.57
N GLY A 298 -17.05 -2.47 -20.18
CA GLY A 298 -16.40 -1.37 -20.89
C GLY A 298 -15.62 -0.39 -20.03
N MET A 299 -15.36 -0.73 -18.76
CA MET A 299 -14.53 0.05 -17.83
C MET A 299 -13.12 0.29 -18.39
N THR A 300 -12.58 1.49 -18.17
CA THR A 300 -11.37 2.00 -18.80
C THR A 300 -10.16 2.01 -17.86
N ASN A 301 -9.00 2.43 -18.38
CA ASN A 301 -7.84 2.81 -17.56
C ASN A 301 -8.22 3.80 -16.42
N ALA A 302 -9.14 4.74 -16.66
CA ALA A 302 -9.52 5.76 -15.69
C ALA A 302 -10.36 5.18 -14.53
N ASP A 303 -11.25 4.24 -14.84
CA ASP A 303 -12.05 3.54 -13.83
C ASP A 303 -11.15 2.70 -12.91
N TYR A 304 -10.22 1.91 -13.49
CA TYR A 304 -9.27 1.13 -12.71
C TYR A 304 -8.27 2.00 -11.93
N LEU A 305 -7.84 3.16 -12.46
CA LEU A 305 -7.02 4.11 -11.72
C LEU A 305 -7.75 4.64 -10.48
N ALA A 306 -9.04 4.98 -10.61
CA ALA A 306 -9.85 5.49 -9.52
C ALA A 306 -10.01 4.46 -8.39
N ILE A 307 -10.24 3.19 -8.71
CA ILE A 307 -10.29 2.10 -7.71
C ILE A 307 -8.98 2.03 -6.93
N PHE A 308 -7.84 2.16 -7.63
CA PHE A 308 -6.52 2.16 -7.00
C PHE A 308 -6.33 3.38 -6.08
N GLN A 309 -6.64 4.59 -6.56
CA GLN A 309 -6.42 5.84 -5.83
C GLN A 309 -7.38 6.07 -4.66
N GLN A 310 -8.63 5.61 -4.78
CA GLN A 310 -9.71 5.90 -3.82
C GLN A 310 -9.92 4.78 -2.79
N VAL A 311 -9.52 3.54 -3.10
CA VAL A 311 -9.76 2.37 -2.24
C VAL A 311 -8.46 1.62 -1.94
N LEU A 312 -7.81 1.04 -2.96
CA LEU A 312 -6.69 0.11 -2.73
C LEU A 312 -5.48 0.77 -2.04
N LEU A 313 -5.01 1.92 -2.55
CA LEU A 313 -3.78 2.55 -2.07
C LEU A 313 -3.93 3.25 -0.70
N PRO A 314 -5.06 3.92 -0.38
CA PRO A 314 -5.32 4.38 0.99
C PRO A 314 -5.24 3.23 2.01
N MET A 315 -6.00 2.15 1.79
CA MET A 315 -5.98 0.98 2.67
C MET A 315 -4.61 0.31 2.71
N ALA A 316 -3.93 0.11 1.57
CA ALA A 316 -2.65 -0.60 1.54
C ALA A 316 -1.52 0.17 2.25
N TYR A 317 -1.59 1.51 2.29
CA TYR A 317 -0.70 2.35 3.08
C TYR A 317 -1.06 2.38 4.58
N GLU A 318 -2.32 2.16 4.96
CA GLU A 318 -2.71 1.93 6.37
C GLU A 318 -2.31 0.51 6.83
N PHE A 319 -2.58 -0.51 6.02
CA PHE A 319 -2.29 -1.91 6.30
C PHE A 319 -0.79 -2.22 6.36
N GLN A 320 0.06 -1.53 5.59
CA GLN A 320 1.53 -1.75 5.52
C GLN A 320 1.90 -3.25 5.37
N PRO A 321 1.59 -3.89 4.23
CA PRO A 321 1.92 -5.31 3.98
C PRO A 321 3.44 -5.56 3.94
N ASP A 322 3.87 -6.78 4.31
CA ASP A 322 5.25 -7.25 4.17
C ASP A 322 5.47 -8.22 2.99
N LEU A 323 4.39 -8.60 2.31
CA LEU A 323 4.37 -9.26 1.00
C LEU A 323 3.12 -8.82 0.21
N ILE A 324 3.25 -8.61 -1.10
CA ILE A 324 2.12 -8.42 -2.02
C ILE A 324 2.10 -9.57 -3.03
N VAL A 325 0.93 -10.14 -3.27
CA VAL A 325 0.69 -11.15 -4.31
C VAL A 325 -0.41 -10.65 -5.22
N ILE A 326 -0.19 -10.67 -6.53
CA ILE A 326 -1.17 -10.27 -7.53
C ILE A 326 -1.69 -11.53 -8.22
N SER A 327 -2.99 -11.81 -8.02
CA SER A 327 -3.74 -12.73 -8.89
C SER A 327 -3.98 -11.98 -10.20
N ALA A 328 -3.24 -12.37 -11.23
CA ALA A 328 -3.00 -11.55 -12.41
C ALA A 328 -3.70 -12.14 -13.63
N GLY A 329 -5.01 -11.98 -13.68
CA GLY A 329 -5.78 -12.09 -14.92
C GLY A 329 -5.50 -10.95 -15.89
N TYR A 330 -5.76 -11.18 -17.17
CA TYR A 330 -5.63 -10.17 -18.23
C TYR A 330 -6.87 -10.18 -19.16
N ASP A 331 -8.03 -10.46 -18.58
CA ASP A 331 -9.36 -10.49 -19.21
C ASP A 331 -10.14 -9.18 -18.99
N ALA A 332 -9.72 -8.34 -18.04
CA ALA A 332 -10.08 -6.93 -18.04
C ALA A 332 -9.35 -6.12 -19.15
N ALA A 333 -8.43 -6.76 -19.89
CA ALA A 333 -7.73 -6.14 -21.01
C ALA A 333 -8.63 -6.01 -22.25
N LEU A 334 -8.43 -4.93 -23.01
CA LEU A 334 -9.18 -4.59 -24.23
C LEU A 334 -9.36 -5.80 -25.15
N GLY A 335 -10.62 -6.12 -25.46
CA GLY A 335 -10.98 -7.13 -26.45
C GLY A 335 -11.06 -8.58 -25.93
N CYS A 336 -10.89 -8.83 -24.63
CA CYS A 336 -11.18 -10.16 -24.08
C CYS A 336 -12.68 -10.52 -24.21
N PRO A 337 -13.04 -11.77 -24.60
CA PRO A 337 -14.43 -12.21 -24.72
C PRO A 337 -15.20 -12.29 -23.40
N GLU A 338 -14.55 -12.63 -22.28
CA GLU A 338 -15.23 -12.79 -20.99
C GLU A 338 -15.46 -11.45 -20.28
N GLY A 339 -14.43 -10.58 -20.22
CA GLY A 339 -14.47 -9.38 -19.40
C GLY A 339 -15.15 -8.17 -20.02
N GLU A 340 -15.08 -8.02 -21.35
CA GLU A 340 -15.62 -6.87 -22.10
C GLU A 340 -15.16 -5.48 -21.60
N MET A 341 -14.06 -5.40 -20.85
CA MET A 341 -13.45 -4.16 -20.36
C MET A 341 -12.44 -3.59 -21.38
N LYS A 342 -11.89 -2.41 -21.07
CA LYS A 342 -11.06 -1.60 -21.97
C LYS A 342 -9.72 -1.19 -21.33
N ILE A 343 -9.16 -1.99 -20.43
CA ILE A 343 -7.80 -1.72 -19.95
C ILE A 343 -6.82 -1.89 -21.11
N THR A 344 -6.04 -0.85 -21.40
CA THR A 344 -4.97 -0.93 -22.41
C THR A 344 -3.77 -1.72 -21.84
N PRO A 345 -3.07 -2.57 -22.62
CA PRO A 345 -1.98 -3.39 -22.09
C PRO A 345 -0.87 -2.63 -21.36
N ALA A 346 -0.56 -1.40 -21.78
CA ALA A 346 0.42 -0.55 -21.10
C ALA A 346 0.01 -0.16 -19.67
N PHE A 347 -1.29 -0.09 -19.38
CA PHE A 347 -1.79 0.40 -18.10
C PHE A 347 -1.56 -0.56 -16.93
N TYR A 348 -1.45 -1.87 -17.18
CA TYR A 348 -1.05 -2.84 -16.16
C TYR A 348 0.34 -2.53 -15.54
N ALA A 349 1.25 -1.90 -16.29
CA ALA A 349 2.51 -1.40 -15.75
C ALA A 349 2.31 -0.29 -14.70
N HIS A 350 1.32 0.59 -14.87
CA HIS A 350 0.98 1.66 -13.93
C HIS A 350 0.28 1.12 -12.67
N LEU A 351 -0.62 0.13 -12.83
CA LEU A 351 -1.24 -0.58 -11.71
C LEU A 351 -0.18 -1.26 -10.83
N LEU A 352 0.72 -2.04 -11.43
CA LEU A 352 1.85 -2.65 -10.72
C LEU A 352 2.81 -1.61 -10.12
N SER A 353 3.12 -0.53 -10.84
CA SER A 353 4.05 0.50 -10.36
C SER A 353 3.62 1.11 -9.03
N GLN A 354 2.32 1.36 -8.86
CA GLN A 354 1.77 1.91 -7.61
C GLN A 354 1.89 0.93 -6.41
N LEU A 355 1.95 -0.38 -6.66
CA LEU A 355 2.15 -1.40 -5.62
C LEU A 355 3.64 -1.66 -5.31
N LEU A 356 4.55 -1.38 -6.25
CA LEU A 356 6.00 -1.61 -6.07
C LEU A 356 6.66 -0.69 -5.02
N SER A 357 5.98 0.35 -4.53
CA SER A 357 6.44 1.19 -3.40
C SER A 357 6.19 0.56 -2.03
N LEU A 358 5.27 -0.40 -1.93
CA LEU A 358 4.88 -1.09 -0.70
C LEU A 358 5.66 -2.41 -0.51
N ALA A 359 5.59 -3.00 0.69
CA ALA A 359 6.29 -4.23 1.07
C ALA A 359 7.81 -4.23 0.74
N SER A 360 8.44 -3.06 0.69
CA SER A 360 9.81 -2.86 0.16
C SER A 360 10.03 -3.55 -1.20
N GLY A 361 9.04 -3.44 -2.09
CA GLY A 361 9.05 -4.02 -3.43
C GLY A 361 8.90 -5.54 -3.50
N LYS A 362 8.52 -6.22 -2.41
CA LYS A 362 8.26 -7.68 -2.37
C LYS A 362 6.92 -8.01 -3.00
N VAL A 363 6.88 -8.04 -4.33
CA VAL A 363 5.67 -8.29 -5.14
C VAL A 363 5.84 -9.57 -5.97
N ALA A 364 4.86 -10.47 -5.90
CA ALA A 364 4.73 -11.64 -6.77
C ALA A 364 3.54 -11.46 -7.72
N VAL A 365 3.70 -11.76 -9.01
CA VAL A 365 2.63 -11.68 -10.03
C VAL A 365 2.35 -13.09 -10.56
N ILE A 366 1.15 -13.61 -10.32
CA ILE A 366 0.78 -15.00 -10.60
C ILE A 366 -0.28 -15.01 -11.70
N LEU A 367 -0.01 -15.64 -12.85
CA LEU A 367 -0.95 -15.67 -13.97
C LEU A 367 -2.22 -16.46 -13.63
N GLU A 368 -3.38 -15.81 -13.74
CA GLU A 368 -4.71 -16.40 -13.58
C GLU A 368 -5.42 -16.47 -14.96
N GLY A 369 -6.42 -15.62 -15.23
CA GLY A 369 -7.21 -15.54 -16.47
C GLY A 369 -6.64 -14.66 -17.59
N GLY A 370 -7.49 -14.20 -18.50
CA GLY A 370 -7.14 -13.49 -19.75
C GLY A 370 -7.17 -14.40 -20.98
N TYR A 371 -8.06 -14.09 -21.94
CA TYR A 371 -8.41 -14.99 -23.05
C TYR A 371 -8.30 -14.39 -24.47
N CYS A 372 -8.13 -13.06 -24.60
CA CYS A 372 -7.61 -12.50 -25.86
C CYS A 372 -6.08 -12.65 -25.85
N LEU A 373 -5.52 -13.50 -26.71
CA LEU A 373 -4.09 -13.86 -26.69
C LEU A 373 -3.18 -12.66 -26.99
N GLU A 374 -3.60 -11.80 -27.92
CA GLU A 374 -2.93 -10.56 -28.28
C GLU A 374 -2.83 -9.61 -27.07
N SER A 375 -3.96 -9.35 -26.37
CA SER A 375 -3.98 -8.48 -25.19
C SER A 375 -3.29 -9.10 -23.97
N LEU A 376 -3.51 -10.39 -23.69
CA LEU A 376 -2.87 -11.13 -22.60
C LEU A 376 -1.35 -11.04 -22.70
N SER A 377 -0.81 -11.41 -23.86
CA SER A 377 0.65 -11.53 -24.04
C SER A 377 1.35 -10.17 -24.02
N GLU A 378 0.71 -9.11 -24.53
CA GLU A 378 1.23 -7.74 -24.36
C GLU A 378 1.20 -7.30 -22.90
N SER A 379 0.05 -7.45 -22.22
CA SER A 379 -0.16 -6.95 -20.87
C SER A 379 0.78 -7.64 -19.88
N ALA A 380 0.87 -8.96 -19.93
CA ALA A 380 1.78 -9.75 -19.11
C ALA A 380 3.26 -9.39 -19.33
N ALA A 381 3.66 -9.12 -20.58
CA ALA A 381 5.03 -8.69 -20.89
C ALA A 381 5.32 -7.27 -20.39
N LEU A 382 4.35 -6.35 -20.43
CA LEU A 382 4.51 -4.99 -19.90
C LEU A 382 4.50 -4.97 -18.36
N THR A 383 3.74 -5.86 -17.71
CA THR A 383 3.85 -6.15 -16.26
C THR A 383 5.26 -6.66 -15.91
N LEU A 384 5.80 -7.63 -16.66
CA LEU A 384 7.16 -8.14 -16.42
C LEU A 384 8.25 -7.06 -16.66
N ARG A 385 8.07 -6.20 -17.66
CA ARG A 385 8.93 -5.04 -17.93
C ARG A 385 8.95 -4.05 -16.76
N ALA A 386 7.81 -3.83 -16.09
CA ALA A 386 7.71 -3.03 -14.87
C ALA A 386 8.29 -3.74 -13.63
N LEU A 387 8.13 -5.06 -13.47
CA LEU A 387 8.83 -5.84 -12.43
C LEU A 387 10.36 -5.72 -12.56
N LEU A 388 10.89 -5.75 -13.78
CA LEU A 388 12.30 -5.49 -14.10
C LEU A 388 12.74 -4.04 -13.87
N GLY A 389 11.80 -3.13 -13.55
CA GLY A 389 12.05 -1.74 -13.19
C GLY A 389 12.34 -0.83 -14.37
N ASP A 390 11.89 -1.15 -15.58
CA ASP A 390 11.89 -0.20 -16.70
C ASP A 390 10.75 0.83 -16.50
N PRO A 391 10.85 2.06 -17.03
CA PRO A 391 9.84 3.10 -16.82
C PRO A 391 8.47 2.67 -17.36
N CYS A 392 7.39 3.08 -16.69
CA CYS A 392 6.04 2.89 -17.23
C CYS A 392 5.92 3.58 -18.60
N PRO A 393 5.32 2.96 -19.63
CA PRO A 393 5.18 3.60 -20.94
C PRO A 393 4.33 4.87 -20.86
N MET A 394 4.43 5.77 -21.85
CA MET A 394 3.40 6.81 -22.01
C MET A 394 2.06 6.17 -22.38
N ILE A 395 1.02 6.47 -21.60
CA ILE A 395 -0.37 6.16 -21.93
C ILE A 395 -1.04 7.35 -22.66
N SER A 396 -2.19 7.09 -23.29
CA SER A 396 -3.08 8.17 -23.75
C SER A 396 -3.60 8.99 -22.57
N THR A 397 -4.06 10.22 -22.84
CA THR A 397 -4.89 10.97 -21.89
C THR A 397 -6.07 10.11 -21.46
N LEU A 398 -6.42 10.17 -20.18
CA LEU A 398 -7.50 9.39 -19.59
C LEU A 398 -8.87 10.00 -19.90
N ASP A 399 -9.84 9.14 -20.21
CA ASP A 399 -11.26 9.48 -20.19
C ASP A 399 -11.70 9.87 -18.77
N PRO A 400 -12.81 10.63 -18.60
CA PRO A 400 -13.46 10.78 -17.29
C PRO A 400 -13.91 9.41 -16.74
N PRO A 401 -13.69 9.11 -15.46
CA PRO A 401 -14.21 7.88 -14.85
C PRO A 401 -15.74 7.80 -14.94
N SER A 402 -16.28 6.59 -15.05
CA SER A 402 -17.72 6.38 -15.21
C SER A 402 -18.52 6.70 -13.95
N ALA A 403 -19.78 7.09 -14.12
CA ALA A 403 -20.72 7.21 -12.99
C ALA A 403 -20.88 5.88 -12.23
N SER A 404 -20.82 4.75 -12.94
CA SER A 404 -20.95 3.43 -12.35
C SER A 404 -19.77 3.04 -11.45
N ILE A 405 -18.53 3.40 -11.81
CA ILE A 405 -17.40 3.15 -10.89
C ILE A 405 -17.42 4.10 -9.69
N ARG A 406 -17.94 5.33 -9.84
CA ARG A 406 -18.17 6.24 -8.72
C ARG A 406 -19.18 5.65 -7.72
N GLU A 407 -20.28 5.08 -8.21
CA GLU A 407 -21.26 4.38 -7.38
C GLU A 407 -20.63 3.18 -6.64
N THR A 408 -19.90 2.30 -7.34
CA THR A 408 -19.17 1.17 -6.71
C THR A 408 -18.14 1.64 -5.69
N ILE A 409 -17.31 2.65 -6.00
CA ILE A 409 -16.29 3.17 -5.07
C ILE A 409 -16.94 3.74 -3.80
N LEU A 410 -18.04 4.49 -3.91
CA LEU A 410 -18.74 5.05 -2.75
C LEU A 410 -19.45 3.96 -1.92
N ASN A 411 -19.99 2.91 -2.57
CA ASN A 411 -20.52 1.72 -1.90
C ASN A 411 -19.44 0.99 -1.08
N VAL A 412 -18.27 0.73 -1.67
CA VAL A 412 -17.14 0.07 -1.00
C VAL A 412 -16.60 0.90 0.16
N ILE A 413 -16.37 2.20 -0.07
CA ILE A 413 -15.89 3.10 0.99
C ILE A 413 -16.89 3.16 2.15
N TYR A 414 -18.20 3.17 1.87
CA TYR A 414 -19.22 3.10 2.93
C TYR A 414 -19.13 1.81 3.75
N ALA A 415 -19.04 0.64 3.10
CA ALA A 415 -18.95 -0.65 3.79
C ALA A 415 -17.65 -0.81 4.60
N GLN A 416 -16.55 -0.19 4.15
CA GLN A 416 -15.21 -0.36 4.73
C GLN A 416 -14.80 0.72 5.73
N LYS A 417 -15.46 1.89 5.71
CA LYS A 417 -15.20 3.01 6.64
C LYS A 417 -15.24 2.65 8.13
N PRO A 418 -16.02 1.67 8.63
CA PRO A 418 -15.96 1.26 10.04
C PRO A 418 -14.64 0.60 10.47
N TYR A 419 -13.78 0.20 9.52
CA TYR A 419 -12.59 -0.63 9.78
C TYR A 419 -11.26 0.04 9.41
N TRP A 420 -11.28 1.11 8.60
CA TRP A 420 -10.08 1.75 8.05
C TRP A 420 -10.16 3.27 8.19
N SER A 421 -9.21 3.87 8.92
CA SER A 421 -9.17 5.31 9.18
C SER A 421 -8.87 6.13 7.93
N CYS A 422 -8.24 5.53 6.92
CA CYS A 422 -8.01 6.18 5.62
C CYS A 422 -9.30 6.55 4.86
N TYR A 423 -10.49 6.07 5.28
CA TYR A 423 -11.80 6.45 4.74
C TYR A 423 -12.59 7.47 5.57
N GLU A 424 -12.03 7.95 6.70
CA GLU A 424 -12.70 8.94 7.54
C GLU A 424 -12.96 10.27 6.83
N PHE A 425 -12.24 10.57 5.74
CA PHE A 425 -12.41 11.80 4.98
C PHE A 425 -13.81 12.01 4.41
N GLN A 426 -14.58 10.96 4.08
CA GLN A 426 -15.93 11.15 3.52
C GLN A 426 -16.87 11.84 4.53
N ASP A 427 -17.68 12.79 4.08
CA ASP A 427 -18.70 13.41 4.94
C ASP A 427 -19.80 12.41 5.33
N ILE A 428 -20.57 12.75 6.37
CA ILE A 428 -21.72 11.95 6.80
C ILE A 428 -23.00 12.80 6.92
N TYR A 429 -24.14 12.21 6.58
CA TYR A 429 -25.47 12.77 6.79
C TYR A 429 -26.38 11.76 7.51
N SER A 430 -27.41 12.25 8.19
CA SER A 430 -28.47 11.36 8.69
C SER A 430 -29.55 11.21 7.64
N ILE A 431 -29.97 9.98 7.34
CA ILE A 431 -31.10 9.71 6.42
C ILE A 431 -32.43 10.30 6.92
N HIS A 432 -32.50 10.70 8.20
CA HIS A 432 -33.70 11.25 8.84
C HIS A 432 -33.74 12.79 8.88
N SER A 433 -32.75 13.51 8.34
CA SER A 433 -32.75 14.98 8.38
C SER A 433 -33.32 15.63 7.11
N GLU A 434 -34.32 16.50 7.31
CA GLU A 434 -34.87 17.41 6.28
C GLU A 434 -33.89 18.55 5.90
N ASP A 435 -32.68 18.58 6.47
CA ASP A 435 -31.67 19.62 6.25
C ASP A 435 -30.99 19.43 4.88
N THR A 436 -31.70 19.78 3.80
CA THR A 436 -31.30 19.60 2.39
C THR A 436 -30.23 20.61 1.93
N LYS A 437 -29.17 20.81 2.71
CA LYS A 437 -27.98 21.56 2.29
C LYS A 437 -27.38 20.99 1.01
N GLU A 438 -26.82 21.87 0.19
CA GLU A 438 -26.17 21.61 -1.11
C GLU A 438 -24.92 20.74 -0.95
N CYS A 439 -25.13 19.44 -0.71
CA CYS A 439 -24.10 18.44 -0.54
C CYS A 439 -24.42 17.25 -1.44
N ASP A 440 -23.43 16.81 -2.19
CA ASP A 440 -23.44 15.62 -3.05
C ASP A 440 -23.63 14.39 -2.13
N ARG A 441 -24.82 13.79 -2.08
CA ARG A 441 -25.14 12.65 -1.20
C ARG A 441 -25.10 11.35 -1.98
N HIS A 442 -24.55 10.32 -1.37
CA HIS A 442 -24.66 8.95 -1.82
C HIS A 442 -25.61 8.15 -0.94
N LEU A 443 -26.31 7.17 -1.52
CA LEU A 443 -27.08 6.18 -0.79
C LEU A 443 -26.67 4.80 -1.33
N PRO A 444 -26.04 3.94 -0.53
CA PRO A 444 -25.65 2.60 -0.96
C PRO A 444 -26.87 1.73 -1.28
N GLU A 445 -26.87 1.12 -2.46
CA GLU A 445 -27.90 0.19 -2.93
C GLU A 445 -27.29 -1.19 -3.22
N ILE A 446 -27.90 -2.23 -2.66
CA ILE A 446 -27.58 -3.63 -2.95
C ILE A 446 -28.63 -4.15 -3.94
N VAL A 447 -28.17 -4.61 -5.09
CA VAL A 447 -29.03 -5.19 -6.14
C VAL A 447 -28.43 -6.51 -6.60
N PHE A 448 -29.23 -7.56 -6.55
CA PHE A 448 -28.89 -8.89 -7.06
C PHE A 448 -30.06 -9.41 -7.89
N LYS A 449 -29.83 -9.69 -9.17
CA LYS A 449 -30.89 -10.05 -10.14
C LYS A 449 -31.06 -11.55 -10.37
N GLU A 450 -29.98 -12.32 -10.19
CA GLU A 450 -29.94 -13.73 -10.60
C GLU A 450 -30.71 -14.64 -9.61
N ASN A 451 -31.11 -15.82 -10.08
CA ASN A 451 -31.74 -16.86 -9.27
C ASN A 451 -30.76 -18.02 -9.08
N GLU A 452 -30.35 -18.27 -7.84
CA GLU A 452 -29.34 -19.29 -7.48
C GLU A 452 -29.80 -20.73 -7.76
N THR A 453 -29.70 -21.16 -9.01
CA THR A 453 -30.00 -22.53 -9.44
C THR A 453 -28.82 -23.13 -10.21
N LYS A 454 -27.81 -23.62 -9.47
CA LYS A 454 -26.71 -24.41 -10.05
C LYS A 454 -27.27 -25.66 -10.77
N PRO A 455 -26.86 -25.95 -12.02
CA PRO A 455 -27.25 -27.18 -12.70
C PRO A 455 -26.54 -28.40 -12.09
N THR A 456 -27.12 -29.58 -12.25
CA THR A 456 -26.52 -30.85 -11.78
C THR A 456 -25.49 -31.43 -12.76
N VAL A 457 -25.45 -30.91 -13.99
CA VAL A 457 -24.50 -31.24 -15.06
C VAL A 457 -24.22 -29.95 -15.83
N TYR A 458 -22.96 -29.66 -16.10
CA TYR A 458 -22.49 -28.49 -16.85
C TYR A 458 -22.11 -28.88 -18.29
N GLU A 459 -22.37 -27.99 -19.25
CA GLU A 459 -22.00 -28.19 -20.65
C GLU A 459 -20.48 -28.08 -20.85
N THR A 460 -19.89 -29.07 -21.52
CA THR A 460 -18.43 -29.23 -21.65
C THR A 460 -17.86 -28.69 -22.96
N ARG A 461 -18.71 -28.14 -23.84
CA ARG A 461 -18.39 -27.82 -25.25
C ARG A 461 -19.10 -26.54 -25.70
N ASN A 462 -18.38 -25.63 -26.35
CA ASN A 462 -18.92 -24.37 -26.90
C ASN A 462 -19.64 -23.45 -25.88
N TYR A 463 -19.38 -23.62 -24.57
CA TYR A 463 -19.99 -22.85 -23.50
C TYR A 463 -19.07 -21.71 -23.04
N TYR A 464 -18.96 -20.69 -23.90
CA TYR A 464 -18.15 -19.48 -23.69
C TYR A 464 -18.57 -18.40 -24.73
N PRO A 465 -18.32 -17.10 -24.49
CA PRO A 465 -18.69 -16.03 -25.42
C PRO A 465 -17.94 -16.12 -26.75
N VAL A 466 -18.67 -16.02 -27.86
CA VAL A 466 -18.11 -16.02 -29.22
C VAL A 466 -18.27 -14.65 -29.86
N GLN A 467 -17.15 -13.96 -30.08
CA GLN A 467 -17.11 -12.66 -30.74
C GLN A 467 -17.13 -12.80 -32.28
N SER A 468 -17.70 -11.80 -32.97
CA SER A 468 -17.76 -11.79 -34.44
C SER A 468 -16.39 -11.47 -35.08
N ASP A 469 -16.16 -11.99 -36.29
CA ASP A 469 -14.93 -11.70 -37.06
C ASP A 469 -14.69 -10.20 -37.28
N ILE A 470 -15.76 -9.41 -37.42
CA ILE A 470 -15.66 -7.94 -37.58
C ILE A 470 -15.06 -7.34 -36.29
N PHE A 471 -15.66 -7.65 -35.14
CA PHE A 471 -15.17 -7.19 -33.84
C PHE A 471 -13.72 -7.62 -33.56
N LEU A 472 -13.39 -8.89 -33.84
CA LEU A 472 -12.04 -9.41 -33.66
C LEU A 472 -11.00 -8.69 -34.53
N ASN A 473 -11.36 -8.30 -35.76
CA ASN A 473 -10.48 -7.52 -36.62
C ASN A 473 -10.34 -6.07 -36.14
N ASP A 474 -11.42 -5.43 -35.68
CA ASP A 474 -11.38 -4.08 -35.12
C ASP A 474 -10.55 -4.00 -33.83
N ILE A 475 -10.65 -5.02 -32.96
CA ILE A 475 -9.79 -5.18 -31.77
C ILE A 475 -8.34 -5.38 -32.17
N ARG A 476 -8.02 -6.25 -33.14
CA ARG A 476 -6.64 -6.42 -33.63
C ARG A 476 -6.05 -5.12 -34.18
N ASN A 477 -6.82 -4.35 -34.93
CA ASN A 477 -6.39 -3.05 -35.46
C ASN A 477 -6.07 -2.06 -34.32
N GLN A 478 -6.90 -2.02 -33.27
CA GLN A 478 -6.66 -1.20 -32.07
C GLN A 478 -5.41 -1.66 -31.30
N LEU A 479 -5.24 -2.96 -31.08
CA LEU A 479 -4.09 -3.51 -30.35
C LEU A 479 -2.77 -3.32 -31.11
N LEU A 480 -2.76 -3.52 -32.44
CA LEU A 480 -1.61 -3.21 -33.28
C LEU A 480 -1.27 -1.71 -33.24
N SER A 481 -2.27 -0.83 -33.25
CA SER A 481 -2.04 0.62 -33.08
C SER A 481 -1.47 0.96 -31.70
N LEU A 482 -1.97 0.34 -30.63
CA LEU A 482 -1.42 0.50 -29.28
C LEU A 482 0.03 0.01 -29.20
N GLN A 483 0.34 -1.19 -29.71
CA GLN A 483 1.70 -1.73 -29.76
C GLN A 483 2.67 -0.83 -30.55
N LEU A 484 2.25 -0.26 -31.68
CA LEU A 484 3.08 0.62 -32.51
C LEU A 484 3.28 2.02 -31.90
N THR A 485 2.31 2.52 -31.13
CA THR A 485 2.38 3.85 -30.47
C THR A 485 3.03 3.80 -29.09
N THR A 486 3.03 2.65 -28.41
CA THR A 486 3.56 2.49 -27.04
C THR A 486 5.08 2.54 -27.06
N LYS A 487 5.64 3.72 -26.79
CA LYS A 487 7.09 3.95 -26.75
C LYS A 487 7.73 3.28 -25.52
N LEU A 488 8.28 2.09 -25.70
CA LEU A 488 9.00 1.34 -24.64
C LEU A 488 10.42 1.89 -24.34
N ASN A 489 10.63 3.20 -24.55
CA ASN A 489 11.91 3.87 -24.41
C ASN A 489 12.55 3.65 -23.04
N LYS A 490 13.86 3.46 -23.04
CA LYS A 490 14.70 3.26 -21.86
C LYS A 490 16.05 3.92 -22.08
N ALA A 491 16.40 4.89 -21.25
CA ALA A 491 17.70 5.54 -21.27
C ALA A 491 18.83 4.59 -20.82
N PRO A 492 20.09 4.76 -21.31
CA PRO A 492 21.23 3.97 -20.84
C PRO A 492 21.59 4.24 -19.38
N HIS A 493 21.29 5.44 -18.87
CA HIS A 493 21.43 5.78 -17.45
C HIS A 493 20.06 5.93 -16.78
N ARG A 494 19.92 5.46 -15.52
CA ARG A 494 18.69 5.68 -14.75
C ARG A 494 18.57 7.13 -14.29
N VAL A 495 19.61 7.64 -13.63
CA VAL A 495 19.56 8.94 -12.96
C VAL A 495 20.78 9.77 -13.36
N SER A 496 20.57 10.95 -13.96
CA SER A 496 21.60 11.98 -14.04
C SER A 496 21.69 12.77 -12.73
N LEU A 497 22.89 13.03 -12.23
CA LEU A 497 23.12 13.80 -11.01
C LEU A 497 24.09 14.96 -11.28
N VAL A 498 23.69 16.17 -10.89
CA VAL A 498 24.54 17.37 -10.94
C VAL A 498 24.76 17.95 -9.54
N TYR A 499 26.00 18.37 -9.30
CA TYR A 499 26.49 19.09 -8.12
C TYR A 499 27.74 19.86 -8.55
N ASP A 500 27.90 21.11 -8.11
CA ASP A 500 29.04 21.94 -8.48
C ASP A 500 29.46 22.86 -7.32
N GLU A 501 30.73 22.80 -6.95
CA GLU A 501 31.29 23.51 -5.81
C GLU A 501 31.31 25.04 -5.97
N ARG A 502 31.15 25.58 -7.20
CA ARG A 502 30.99 27.03 -7.42
C ARG A 502 29.76 27.60 -6.73
N MET A 503 28.73 26.77 -6.51
CA MET A 503 27.51 27.14 -5.78
C MET A 503 27.76 27.34 -4.27
N LEU A 504 28.89 26.88 -3.71
CA LEU A 504 29.24 27.09 -2.31
C LEU A 504 29.68 28.54 -2.02
N LYS A 505 30.04 29.31 -3.05
CA LYS A 505 30.59 30.68 -2.90
C LYS A 505 29.57 31.76 -2.56
N HIS A 506 28.30 31.54 -2.84
CA HIS A 506 27.21 32.39 -2.36
C HIS A 506 26.98 32.07 -0.88
N CYS A 507 27.46 32.92 0.03
CA CYS A 507 27.31 32.74 1.47
C CYS A 507 26.98 34.07 2.14
N HIS A 508 26.30 34.02 3.29
CA HIS A 508 25.91 35.22 4.01
C HIS A 508 27.15 35.88 4.64
N PRO A 509 27.46 37.17 4.34
CA PRO A 509 28.78 37.75 4.63
C PRO A 509 29.05 38.04 6.13
N THR A 510 28.04 38.03 7.00
CA THR A 510 28.20 38.39 8.43
C THR A 510 27.47 37.49 9.45
N ASP A 511 26.20 37.13 9.24
CA ASP A 511 25.50 36.17 10.11
C ASP A 511 25.83 34.71 9.72
N THR A 512 26.50 34.00 10.63
CA THR A 512 26.85 32.58 10.51
C THR A 512 25.72 31.64 10.92
N ARG A 513 24.55 32.17 11.29
CA ARG A 513 23.34 31.41 11.68
C ARG A 513 22.22 31.54 10.64
N HIS A 514 22.50 32.14 9.49
CA HIS A 514 21.57 32.15 8.35
C HIS A 514 21.20 30.68 7.99
N PRO A 515 19.94 30.34 7.69
CA PRO A 515 19.54 28.95 7.48
C PRO A 515 19.98 28.41 6.11
N GLU A 516 19.98 29.25 5.08
CA GLU A 516 20.46 28.89 3.75
C GLU A 516 22.00 29.01 3.73
N ILE A 517 22.70 27.86 3.80
CA ILE A 517 24.16 27.75 3.92
C ILE A 517 24.78 26.82 2.87
N PRO A 518 26.07 27.00 2.50
CA PRO A 518 26.78 26.12 1.56
C PRO A 518 26.74 24.63 1.92
N GLU A 519 26.80 24.32 3.22
CA GLU A 519 26.80 22.96 3.78
C GLU A 519 25.55 22.14 3.42
N ARG A 520 24.46 22.80 2.97
CA ARG A 520 23.25 22.13 2.49
C ARG A 520 23.55 21.18 1.32
N ILE A 521 24.19 21.70 0.27
CA ILE A 521 24.46 20.90 -0.94
C ILE A 521 25.61 19.91 -0.75
N SER A 522 26.65 20.29 -0.01
CA SER A 522 27.79 19.40 0.25
C SER A 522 27.42 18.27 1.22
N GLY A 523 26.55 18.52 2.21
CA GLY A 523 25.96 17.50 3.07
C GLY A 523 25.16 16.45 2.28
N ILE A 524 24.28 16.90 1.38
CA ILE A 524 23.51 16.01 0.48
C ILE A 524 24.48 15.18 -0.37
N PHE A 525 25.49 15.81 -0.99
CA PHE A 525 26.48 15.14 -1.83
C PHE A 525 27.31 14.11 -1.05
N SER A 526 27.76 14.44 0.17
CA SER A 526 28.46 13.50 1.07
C SER A 526 27.57 12.33 1.50
N LYS A 527 26.26 12.54 1.73
CA LYS A 527 25.32 11.45 2.03
C LYS A 527 25.09 10.55 0.81
N HIS A 528 25.07 11.11 -0.39
CA HIS A 528 25.06 10.35 -1.64
C HIS A 528 26.34 9.53 -1.86
N GLU A 529 27.50 9.99 -1.35
CA GLU A 529 28.73 9.18 -1.34
C GLU A 529 28.65 8.05 -0.30
N GLU A 530 28.19 8.35 0.92
CA GLU A 530 28.01 7.36 2.00
C GLU A 530 27.09 6.19 1.57
N TYR A 531 26.08 6.48 0.75
CA TYR A 531 25.10 5.52 0.23
C TYR A 531 25.47 4.94 -1.15
N ASP A 532 26.70 5.14 -1.62
CA ASP A 532 27.23 4.70 -2.93
C ASP A 532 26.44 5.22 -4.17
N LEU A 533 25.53 6.19 -4.00
CA LEU A 533 24.67 6.69 -5.07
C LEU A 533 25.46 7.45 -6.14
N LEU A 534 26.53 8.17 -5.75
CA LEU A 534 27.41 8.89 -6.70
C LEU A 534 28.10 7.97 -7.72
N LYS A 535 28.21 6.66 -7.43
CA LYS A 535 28.78 5.64 -8.33
C LYS A 535 27.72 4.99 -9.22
N ARG A 536 26.43 5.21 -8.91
CA ARG A 536 25.26 4.61 -9.56
C ARG A 536 24.50 5.59 -10.45
N CYS A 537 24.66 6.90 -10.21
CA CYS A 537 24.12 7.98 -11.04
C CYS A 537 25.12 8.39 -12.13
N HIS A 538 24.62 8.82 -13.28
CA HIS A 538 25.41 9.46 -14.33
C HIS A 538 25.73 10.90 -13.91
N ARG A 539 26.97 11.15 -13.49
CA ARG A 539 27.40 12.47 -12.99
C ARG A 539 27.66 13.42 -14.16
N ILE A 540 26.86 14.46 -14.29
CA ILE A 540 27.03 15.52 -15.31
C ILE A 540 27.71 16.76 -14.72
N PRO A 541 28.52 17.50 -15.51
CA PRO A 541 29.10 18.76 -15.06
C PRO A 541 28.05 19.88 -15.06
N GLY A 542 28.10 20.74 -14.03
CA GLY A 542 27.32 21.97 -14.00
C GLY A 542 27.87 23.02 -14.98
N ARG A 543 26.99 23.79 -15.61
CA ARG A 543 27.36 24.94 -16.47
C ARG A 543 26.77 26.23 -15.93
N ILE A 544 27.29 27.35 -16.42
CA ILE A 544 26.71 28.67 -16.22
C ILE A 544 25.54 28.80 -17.22
N ALA A 545 24.37 29.25 -16.78
CA ALA A 545 23.28 29.66 -17.66
C ALA A 545 23.68 30.90 -18.45
N THR A 546 23.34 30.91 -19.74
CA THR A 546 23.43 32.09 -20.61
C THR A 546 22.39 33.14 -20.19
N GLU A 547 22.59 34.39 -20.60
CA GLU A 547 21.62 35.45 -20.28
C GLU A 547 20.30 35.21 -21.01
N GLU A 548 20.37 34.70 -22.24
CA GLU A 548 19.25 34.24 -23.05
C GLU A 548 18.42 33.17 -22.33
N GLU A 549 19.03 32.23 -21.61
CA GLU A 549 18.33 31.22 -20.80
C GLU A 549 17.68 31.80 -19.53
N LEU A 550 18.28 32.82 -18.91
CA LEU A 550 17.66 33.52 -17.76
C LEU A 550 16.46 34.37 -18.20
N LEU A 551 16.57 35.00 -19.38
CA LEU A 551 15.54 35.85 -20.00
C LEU A 551 14.27 35.10 -20.44
N LEU A 552 14.27 33.76 -20.45
CA LEU A 552 13.07 32.93 -20.66
C LEU A 552 11.98 33.17 -19.60
N VAL A 553 12.38 33.71 -18.45
CA VAL A 553 11.50 33.96 -17.28
C VAL A 553 11.66 35.39 -16.79
N HIS A 554 12.91 35.83 -16.62
CA HIS A 554 13.27 37.07 -15.92
C HIS A 554 13.35 38.28 -16.86
N THR A 555 13.09 39.45 -16.31
CA THR A 555 13.23 40.72 -17.03
C THR A 555 14.70 41.08 -17.23
N GLU A 556 15.01 41.70 -18.37
CA GLU A 556 16.36 42.17 -18.72
C GLU A 556 16.97 43.06 -17.63
N SER A 557 16.20 44.03 -17.12
CA SER A 557 16.59 44.90 -16.01
C SER A 557 16.94 44.15 -14.71
N TYR A 558 16.31 43.02 -14.44
CA TYR A 558 16.61 42.20 -13.26
C TYR A 558 17.86 41.35 -13.47
N VAL A 559 18.01 40.70 -14.64
CA VAL A 559 19.20 39.94 -15.02
C VAL A 559 20.44 40.86 -15.02
N GLU A 560 20.35 42.06 -15.59
CA GLU A 560 21.42 43.07 -15.54
C GLU A 560 21.76 43.50 -14.10
N SER A 561 20.74 43.72 -13.26
CA SER A 561 20.92 44.14 -11.85
C SER A 561 21.66 43.07 -11.04
N MET A 562 21.28 41.80 -11.20
CA MET A 562 21.96 40.67 -10.57
C MET A 562 23.38 40.48 -11.12
N LYS A 563 23.57 40.55 -12.45
CA LYS A 563 24.89 40.51 -13.11
C LYS A 563 25.83 41.62 -12.65
N ALA A 564 25.29 42.78 -12.29
CA ALA A 564 26.08 43.89 -11.76
C ALA A 564 26.63 43.63 -10.35
N THR A 565 26.09 42.69 -9.55
CA THR A 565 26.59 42.45 -8.18
C THR A 565 28.02 41.95 -8.13
N GLU A 566 28.47 41.22 -9.16
CA GLU A 566 29.85 40.73 -9.32
C GLU A 566 30.89 41.87 -9.31
N LYS A 567 30.50 43.07 -9.75
CA LYS A 567 31.39 44.23 -9.95
C LYS A 567 31.25 45.31 -8.88
N LYS A 568 30.31 45.14 -7.94
CA LYS A 568 30.03 46.07 -6.83
C LYS A 568 30.82 45.69 -5.58
N LYS A 569 30.97 46.62 -4.63
CA LYS A 569 31.58 46.34 -3.32
C LYS A 569 30.60 45.63 -2.39
N MET A 570 31.09 44.87 -1.42
CA MET A 570 30.22 44.22 -0.41
C MET A 570 29.33 45.18 0.37
N SER A 571 29.77 46.40 0.64
CA SER A 571 28.94 47.45 1.25
C SER A 571 27.77 47.92 0.36
N GLU A 572 27.90 47.79 -0.96
CA GLU A 572 26.90 48.19 -1.94
C GLU A 572 25.93 47.02 -2.16
N VAL A 573 26.43 45.81 -2.40
CA VAL A 573 25.63 44.58 -2.57
C VAL A 573 24.80 44.25 -1.32
N HIS A 574 25.35 44.39 -0.11
CA HIS A 574 24.60 44.21 1.14
C HIS A 574 23.60 45.36 1.45
N LYS A 575 23.72 46.51 0.77
CA LYS A 575 22.69 47.55 0.81
C LYS A 575 21.55 47.19 -0.14
N GLU A 576 21.87 46.69 -1.33
CA GLU A 576 20.90 46.30 -2.36
C GLU A 576 20.07 45.08 -1.96
N SER A 577 20.62 44.12 -1.21
CA SER A 577 19.84 42.96 -0.75
C SER A 577 18.65 43.34 0.15
N ARG A 578 18.68 44.52 0.78
CA ARG A 578 17.61 45.07 1.62
C ARG A 578 16.42 45.63 0.84
N ASN A 579 16.52 45.68 -0.49
CA ASN A 579 15.41 46.03 -1.37
C ASN A 579 14.49 44.82 -1.64
N PHE A 580 14.89 43.61 -1.20
CA PHE A 580 14.23 42.33 -1.44
C PHE A 580 13.85 41.68 -0.11
N GLU A 581 12.74 40.94 -0.07
CA GLU A 581 12.29 40.30 1.17
C GLU A 581 13.04 38.99 1.43
N SER A 582 13.65 38.88 2.61
CA SER A 582 14.39 37.68 3.05
C SER A 582 15.49 37.23 2.08
N VAL A 583 16.25 38.18 1.51
CA VAL A 583 17.37 37.90 0.59
C VAL A 583 18.69 38.47 1.12
N TYR A 584 19.76 37.69 1.00
CA TYR A 584 21.14 38.14 1.14
C TYR A 584 21.86 38.08 -0.21
N LEU A 585 22.80 38.99 -0.44
CA LEU A 585 23.60 39.03 -1.67
C LEU A 585 25.10 39.07 -1.36
N HIS A 586 25.87 38.47 -2.26
CA HIS A 586 27.33 38.36 -2.27
C HIS A 586 27.83 38.64 -3.70
N THR A 587 29.11 38.94 -3.92
CA THR A 587 29.66 39.22 -5.28
C THR A 587 29.60 37.96 -6.14
N GLU A 588 29.74 36.81 -5.51
CA GLU A 588 29.64 35.50 -6.17
C GLU A 588 28.18 35.07 -6.38
N THR A 589 27.15 35.86 -5.98
CA THR A 589 25.74 35.49 -6.17
C THR A 589 25.39 35.27 -7.63
N TRP A 590 25.76 36.19 -8.52
CA TRP A 590 25.56 36.03 -9.97
C TRP A 590 26.15 34.71 -10.47
N SER A 591 27.42 34.47 -10.14
CA SER A 591 28.15 33.25 -10.53
C SER A 591 27.49 31.99 -9.99
N SER A 592 27.13 31.94 -8.70
CA SER A 592 26.49 30.77 -8.08
C SER A 592 25.07 30.53 -8.59
N ALA A 593 24.23 31.57 -8.73
CA ALA A 593 22.86 31.43 -9.22
C ALA A 593 22.81 31.04 -10.71
N SER A 594 23.69 31.59 -11.55
CA SER A 594 23.81 31.17 -12.94
C SER A 594 24.36 29.75 -13.08
N VAL A 595 25.23 29.29 -12.16
CA VAL A 595 25.62 27.86 -12.09
C VAL A 595 24.47 26.97 -11.61
N ALA A 596 23.63 27.42 -10.68
CA ALA A 596 22.45 26.67 -10.25
C ALA A 596 21.47 26.44 -11.41
N ALA A 597 21.03 27.51 -12.07
CA ALA A 597 20.13 27.45 -13.23
C ALA A 597 20.72 26.58 -14.36
N GLY A 598 21.97 26.86 -14.77
CA GLY A 598 22.63 26.11 -15.85
C GLY A 598 22.87 24.64 -15.51
N SER A 599 23.06 24.30 -14.22
CA SER A 599 23.12 22.91 -13.76
C SER A 599 21.79 22.19 -13.90
N VAL A 600 20.65 22.83 -13.60
CA VAL A 600 19.33 22.23 -13.82
C VAL A 600 19.09 22.01 -15.32
N LEU A 601 19.47 22.95 -16.18
CA LEU A 601 19.33 22.80 -17.63
C LEU A 601 20.11 21.60 -18.18
N GLN A 602 21.32 21.33 -17.67
CA GLN A 602 22.08 20.12 -18.03
C GLN A 602 21.33 18.82 -17.66
N VAL A 603 20.54 18.82 -16.58
CA VAL A 603 19.71 17.66 -16.22
C VAL A 603 18.50 17.54 -17.16
N VAL A 604 17.88 18.66 -17.54
CA VAL A 604 16.81 18.69 -18.55
C VAL A 604 17.32 18.15 -19.88
N ASP A 605 18.49 18.61 -20.34
CA ASP A 605 19.12 18.13 -21.57
C ASP A 605 19.36 16.61 -21.51
N SER A 606 19.98 16.09 -20.44
CA SER A 606 20.28 14.65 -20.33
C SER A 606 19.02 13.77 -20.27
N VAL A 607 17.94 14.26 -19.65
CA VAL A 607 16.66 13.53 -19.54
C VAL A 607 15.81 13.60 -20.82
N LEU A 608 15.75 14.75 -21.49
CA LEU A 608 14.92 14.93 -22.68
C LEU A 608 15.59 14.41 -23.96
N ASN A 609 16.92 14.47 -24.05
CA ASN A 609 17.68 13.78 -25.11
C ASN A 609 17.73 12.24 -24.90
N GLY A 610 17.29 11.73 -23.74
CA GLY A 610 17.17 10.30 -23.44
C GLY A 610 18.47 9.60 -23.06
N GLU A 611 19.50 10.36 -22.65
CA GLU A 611 20.73 9.81 -22.06
C GLU A 611 20.49 9.24 -20.65
N SER A 612 19.62 9.93 -19.89
CA SER A 612 19.23 9.61 -18.52
C SER A 612 17.71 9.48 -18.42
N GLN A 613 17.19 8.59 -17.56
CA GLN A 613 15.74 8.37 -17.48
C GLN A 613 15.03 9.44 -16.65
N SER A 614 15.68 9.86 -15.57
CA SER A 614 15.27 10.85 -14.56
C SER A 614 16.52 11.60 -14.07
N GLY A 615 16.38 12.62 -13.22
CA GLY A 615 17.54 13.34 -12.69
C GLY A 615 17.40 14.04 -11.35
N VAL A 616 18.54 14.48 -10.81
CA VAL A 616 18.68 15.14 -9.51
C VAL A 616 19.66 16.31 -9.61
N ALA A 617 19.21 17.50 -9.23
CA ALA A 617 20.00 18.72 -9.17
C ALA A 617 20.21 19.15 -7.71
N ILE A 618 21.43 18.93 -7.21
CA ILE A 618 21.86 19.32 -5.87
C ILE A 618 22.43 20.75 -5.97
N VAL A 619 21.53 21.74 -6.10
CA VAL A 619 21.84 23.13 -6.47
C VAL A 619 21.51 24.14 -5.37
N ARG A 620 22.15 25.31 -5.39
CA ARG A 620 21.81 26.51 -4.61
C ARG A 620 22.44 27.78 -5.23
N PRO A 621 21.89 29.00 -5.01
CA PRO A 621 20.68 29.33 -4.26
C PRO A 621 19.39 28.72 -4.86
N PRO A 622 18.31 28.64 -4.07
CA PRO A 622 16.99 28.21 -4.55
C PRO A 622 16.38 29.20 -5.56
N GLY A 623 15.20 28.86 -6.08
CA GLY A 623 14.52 29.57 -7.15
C GLY A 623 13.01 29.82 -6.99
N HIS A 624 12.24 28.97 -6.31
CA HIS A 624 10.77 28.98 -6.44
C HIS A 624 10.05 30.27 -5.97
N HIS A 625 10.66 31.04 -5.04
CA HIS A 625 10.15 32.36 -4.63
C HIS A 625 10.54 33.52 -5.57
N ALA A 626 11.52 33.35 -6.45
CA ALA A 626 11.99 34.42 -7.33
C ALA A 626 10.93 34.72 -8.42
N GLU A 627 10.53 35.99 -8.50
CA GLU A 627 9.56 36.49 -9.47
C GLU A 627 10.27 36.96 -10.75
N ARG A 628 9.54 37.55 -11.70
CA ARG A 628 10.11 37.97 -13.00
C ARG A 628 11.11 39.13 -12.90
N ASP A 629 11.00 39.96 -11.87
CA ASP A 629 11.83 41.16 -11.68
C ASP A 629 12.34 41.37 -10.25
N ALA A 630 12.17 40.37 -9.36
CA ALA A 630 12.58 40.46 -7.97
C ALA A 630 13.13 39.15 -7.39
N ALA A 631 14.17 39.27 -6.55
CA ALA A 631 14.59 38.22 -5.63
C ALA A 631 13.64 38.20 -4.42
N CYS A 632 13.37 37.02 -3.86
CA CYS A 632 12.57 36.85 -2.65
C CYS A 632 12.93 35.52 -1.97
N GLY A 633 12.85 35.42 -0.63
CA GLY A 633 12.94 34.14 0.09
C GLY A 633 14.19 33.32 -0.25
N PHE A 634 15.37 33.93 -0.13
CA PHE A 634 16.68 33.40 -0.56
C PHE A 634 16.83 33.09 -2.06
N CYS A 635 15.75 33.14 -2.85
CA CYS A 635 15.74 32.78 -4.26
C CYS A 635 16.24 33.93 -5.14
N ILE A 636 17.08 33.60 -6.14
CA ILE A 636 17.68 34.58 -7.05
C ILE A 636 17.14 34.40 -8.47
N PHE A 637 17.33 33.23 -9.07
CA PHE A 637 16.71 32.89 -10.35
C PHE A 637 15.80 31.69 -10.14
N ASN A 638 14.59 31.75 -10.68
CA ASN A 638 13.63 30.66 -10.61
C ASN A 638 14.06 29.47 -11.49
N ASN A 639 14.97 28.66 -10.95
CA ASN A 639 15.67 27.55 -11.62
C ASN A 639 14.69 26.58 -12.29
N VAL A 640 13.61 26.23 -11.58
CA VAL A 640 12.57 25.30 -12.06
C VAL A 640 11.71 25.93 -13.15
N SER A 641 11.36 27.21 -13.05
CA SER A 641 10.62 27.92 -14.10
C SER A 641 11.45 28.10 -15.38
N ILE A 642 12.74 28.41 -15.25
CA ILE A 642 13.68 28.49 -16.38
C ILE A 642 13.78 27.11 -17.05
N ALA A 643 13.91 26.04 -16.27
CA ALA A 643 13.93 24.67 -16.77
C ALA A 643 12.63 24.26 -17.49
N ALA A 644 11.46 24.68 -16.99
CA ALA A 644 10.18 24.43 -17.66
C ALA A 644 10.07 25.19 -19.00
N ARG A 645 10.41 26.48 -19.04
CA ARG A 645 10.45 27.26 -20.29
C ARG A 645 11.42 26.66 -21.30
N TYR A 646 12.63 26.33 -20.87
CA TYR A 646 13.64 25.69 -21.70
C TYR A 646 13.17 24.34 -22.28
N ALA A 647 12.48 23.52 -21.48
CA ALA A 647 11.85 22.27 -21.94
C ALA A 647 10.73 22.50 -22.96
N THR A 648 9.93 23.56 -22.81
CA THR A 648 8.88 23.91 -23.79
C THR A 648 9.45 24.46 -25.10
N GLU A 649 10.47 25.31 -25.05
CA GLU A 649 10.97 26.07 -26.22
C GLU A 649 12.06 25.33 -27.01
N PHE A 650 13.03 24.71 -26.35
CA PHE A 650 14.16 24.05 -27.02
C PHE A 650 13.94 22.54 -27.21
N HIS A 651 13.19 21.90 -26.32
CA HIS A 651 12.87 20.46 -26.40
C HIS A 651 11.43 20.17 -26.87
N GLY A 652 10.59 21.19 -27.05
CA GLY A 652 9.23 21.05 -27.59
C GLY A 652 8.25 20.27 -26.71
N CYS A 653 8.50 20.19 -25.40
CA CYS A 653 7.57 19.59 -24.44
C CYS A 653 6.27 20.40 -24.38
N LYS A 654 5.11 19.72 -24.49
CA LYS A 654 3.80 20.39 -24.58
C LYS A 654 3.07 20.50 -23.24
N ARG A 655 3.49 19.69 -22.27
CA ARG A 655 2.90 19.57 -20.92
C ARG A 655 4.00 19.30 -19.92
N VAL A 656 4.34 20.29 -19.10
CA VAL A 656 5.28 20.17 -17.99
C VAL A 656 4.49 20.25 -16.69
N LEU A 657 4.68 19.28 -15.80
CA LEU A 657 4.20 19.37 -14.42
C LEU A 657 5.33 19.93 -13.57
N ILE A 658 5.08 21.03 -12.87
CA ILE A 658 5.89 21.48 -11.75
C ILE A 658 5.13 21.10 -10.47
N LEU A 659 5.72 20.22 -9.66
CA LEU A 659 5.25 19.95 -8.31
C LEU A 659 6.17 20.62 -7.30
N ASP A 660 5.61 21.41 -6.40
CA ASP A 660 6.32 22.09 -5.33
C ASP A 660 5.89 21.48 -3.99
N TRP A 661 6.83 20.80 -3.34
CA TRP A 661 6.61 20.17 -2.02
C TRP A 661 7.39 20.87 -0.89
N ASP A 662 7.99 22.03 -1.19
CA ASP A 662 8.54 22.93 -0.18
C ASP A 662 7.45 23.36 0.80
N VAL A 663 7.82 23.61 2.06
CA VAL A 663 6.84 24.02 3.08
C VAL A 663 6.30 25.43 2.83
N HIS A 664 6.95 26.22 1.97
CA HIS A 664 6.51 27.55 1.55
C HIS A 664 5.87 27.50 0.16
N HIS A 665 4.93 28.43 -0.10
CA HIS A 665 4.35 28.58 -1.44
C HIS A 665 5.34 29.25 -2.39
N GLY A 666 5.65 28.62 -3.52
CA GLY A 666 6.48 29.18 -4.60
C GLY A 666 5.75 30.26 -5.40
N ASN A 667 5.50 31.41 -4.77
CA ASN A 667 4.82 32.58 -5.35
C ASN A 667 5.37 32.98 -6.72
N GLY A 668 6.70 32.95 -6.89
CA GLY A 668 7.35 33.28 -8.16
C GLY A 668 6.95 32.30 -9.25
N THR A 669 7.06 30.99 -8.97
CA THR A 669 6.68 29.94 -9.93
C THR A 669 5.20 30.04 -10.33
N GLN A 670 4.29 30.27 -9.37
CA GLN A 670 2.88 30.52 -9.67
C GLN A 670 2.71 31.75 -10.60
N ALA A 671 3.29 32.90 -10.24
CA ALA A 671 3.17 34.15 -11.01
C ALA A 671 3.79 34.08 -12.42
N ILE A 672 4.76 33.17 -12.66
CA ILE A 672 5.38 32.97 -13.98
C ILE A 672 4.47 32.19 -14.93
N PHE A 673 3.64 31.28 -14.42
CA PHE A 673 2.81 30.34 -15.21
C PHE A 673 1.30 30.50 -15.04
N GLU A 674 0.81 31.45 -14.25
CA GLU A 674 -0.60 31.61 -13.89
C GLU A 674 -1.59 31.67 -15.08
N GLU A 675 -1.12 32.04 -16.27
CA GLU A 675 -1.91 32.10 -17.53
C GLU A 675 -1.56 31.01 -18.57
N ASP A 676 -0.65 30.07 -18.30
CA ASP A 676 -0.08 29.14 -19.30
C ASP A 676 -0.53 27.66 -19.13
N PRO A 677 -1.44 27.14 -19.96
CA PRO A 677 -1.94 25.76 -19.86
C PRO A 677 -0.91 24.68 -20.24
N GLN A 678 0.27 25.05 -20.71
CA GLN A 678 1.35 24.08 -20.97
C GLN A 678 2.10 23.68 -19.69
N VAL A 679 1.97 24.46 -18.62
CA VAL A 679 2.63 24.21 -17.34
C VAL A 679 1.58 24.11 -16.24
N LEU A 680 1.44 22.90 -15.69
CA LEU A 680 0.64 22.65 -14.51
C LEU A 680 1.52 22.88 -13.28
N TYR A 681 1.20 23.88 -12.45
CA TYR A 681 1.81 24.07 -11.13
C TYR A 681 0.91 23.46 -10.05
N ILE A 682 1.49 22.61 -9.20
CA ILE A 682 0.85 22.09 -7.99
C ILE A 682 1.76 22.41 -6.81
N SER A 683 1.23 22.98 -5.73
CA SER A 683 1.99 23.31 -4.52
C SER A 683 1.34 22.76 -3.26
N ILE A 684 2.11 22.10 -2.40
CA ILE A 684 1.66 21.54 -1.12
C ILE A 684 2.47 22.13 0.03
N HIS A 685 1.95 23.21 0.60
CA HIS A 685 2.70 24.12 1.48
C HIS A 685 1.93 24.44 2.77
N ARG A 686 2.63 24.98 3.76
CA ARG A 686 2.04 25.58 4.95
C ARG A 686 1.52 26.98 4.61
N TYR A 687 0.27 27.26 4.96
CA TYR A 687 -0.40 28.53 4.68
C TYR A 687 -0.75 29.29 5.97
N ASP A 688 -1.10 28.56 7.04
CA ASP A 688 -1.59 29.12 8.32
C ASP A 688 -2.64 30.25 8.13
N ASN A 689 -3.54 30.11 7.15
CA ASN A 689 -4.55 31.10 6.75
C ASN A 689 -3.96 32.44 6.23
N GLY A 690 -2.84 32.38 5.51
CA GLY A 690 -2.17 33.55 4.92
C GLY A 690 -1.11 34.20 5.82
N SER A 691 -0.83 33.64 7.00
CA SER A 691 0.18 34.17 7.92
C SER A 691 1.53 33.46 7.88
N PHE A 692 1.71 32.46 7.01
CA PHE A 692 3.01 31.82 6.77
C PHE A 692 3.65 32.36 5.49
N PHE A 693 4.98 32.48 5.45
CA PHE A 693 5.73 33.07 4.34
C PHE A 693 5.41 32.34 3.01
N PRO A 694 5.13 33.06 1.89
CA PRO A 694 5.30 34.50 1.66
C PRO A 694 4.12 35.41 2.07
N SER A 695 3.27 34.98 3.00
CA SER A 695 2.22 35.78 3.65
C SER A 695 1.17 36.38 2.69
N SER A 696 0.82 35.62 1.64
CA SER A 696 -0.04 36.09 0.55
C SER A 696 -1.25 35.19 0.34
N GLU A 697 -2.43 35.79 0.17
CA GLU A 697 -3.67 35.08 -0.18
C GLU A 697 -3.59 34.34 -1.52
N GLN A 698 -2.61 34.67 -2.37
CA GLN A 698 -2.35 33.97 -3.63
C GLN A 698 -1.98 32.48 -3.46
N ALA A 699 -1.53 32.09 -2.27
CA ALA A 699 -1.24 30.69 -1.91
C ALA A 699 -2.51 29.86 -1.59
N ASN A 700 -3.70 30.46 -1.53
CA ASN A 700 -4.90 29.75 -1.08
C ASN A 700 -5.50 28.83 -2.17
N TYR A 701 -6.31 27.85 -1.75
CA TYR A 701 -6.90 26.82 -2.61
C TYR A 701 -7.85 27.37 -3.69
N ASN A 702 -8.36 28.58 -3.52
CA ASN A 702 -9.28 29.23 -4.45
C ASN A 702 -8.56 29.98 -5.59
N VAL A 703 -7.24 29.87 -5.70
CA VAL A 703 -6.41 30.53 -6.71
C VAL A 703 -5.99 29.50 -7.75
N VAL A 704 -6.83 29.38 -8.79
CA VAL A 704 -6.81 28.28 -9.76
C VAL A 704 -6.03 28.56 -11.06
N GLY A 705 -5.37 29.72 -11.15
CA GLY A 705 -4.84 30.27 -12.40
C GLY A 705 -5.78 31.32 -13.00
N ARG A 706 -5.42 31.87 -14.17
CA ARG A 706 -6.15 32.96 -14.85
C ARG A 706 -6.25 32.73 -16.35
N GLY A 707 -7.39 33.08 -16.95
CA GLY A 707 -7.58 33.06 -18.40
C GLY A 707 -7.38 31.66 -19.00
N LYS A 708 -6.27 31.44 -19.70
CA LYS A 708 -5.94 30.11 -20.26
C LYS A 708 -5.32 29.15 -19.24
N GLY A 709 -4.77 29.66 -18.14
CA GLY A 709 -4.21 28.86 -17.05
C GLY A 709 -5.24 28.44 -15.99
N GLU A 710 -6.52 28.79 -16.13
CA GLU A 710 -7.58 28.38 -15.20
C GLU A 710 -7.70 26.85 -15.12
N GLY A 711 -7.51 26.32 -13.92
CA GLY A 711 -7.41 24.89 -13.61
C GLY A 711 -5.98 24.35 -13.51
N PHE A 712 -4.99 25.05 -14.07
CA PHE A 712 -3.59 24.62 -14.16
C PHE A 712 -2.69 25.14 -13.03
N ASN A 713 -3.24 25.85 -12.04
CA ASN A 713 -2.58 26.17 -10.78
C ASN A 713 -3.35 25.52 -9.62
N VAL A 714 -2.71 24.65 -8.83
CA VAL A 714 -3.36 23.86 -7.77
C VAL A 714 -2.64 24.07 -6.44
N ASN A 715 -3.20 24.89 -5.56
CA ASN A 715 -2.66 25.11 -4.23
C ASN A 715 -3.32 24.19 -3.19
N ILE A 716 -2.51 23.52 -2.37
CA ILE A 716 -2.92 22.65 -1.26
C ILE A 716 -2.46 23.30 0.08
N PRO A 717 -3.18 24.33 0.56
CA PRO A 717 -2.76 25.13 1.72
C PRO A 717 -3.05 24.44 3.05
N TRP A 718 -2.01 24.15 3.83
CA TRP A 718 -2.16 23.60 5.17
C TRP A 718 -2.32 24.68 6.24
N ASN A 719 -3.41 24.61 7.00
CA ASN A 719 -3.83 25.66 7.95
C ASN A 719 -3.48 25.39 9.43
N ARG A 720 -2.57 24.45 9.69
CA ARG A 720 -2.00 24.16 11.01
C ARG A 720 -0.54 23.72 10.92
N LYS A 721 0.16 23.80 12.06
CA LYS A 721 1.52 23.28 12.25
C LYS A 721 1.53 21.76 12.43
N LYS A 722 2.69 21.13 12.21
CA LYS A 722 2.94 19.67 12.40
C LYS A 722 2.13 18.73 11.50
N MET A 723 1.92 19.05 10.22
CA MET A 723 1.51 18.01 9.27
C MET A 723 2.66 17.03 9.05
N GLY A 724 2.35 15.77 8.73
CA GLY A 724 3.36 14.72 8.52
C GLY A 724 3.04 13.82 7.33
N ASP A 725 3.57 12.60 7.39
CA ASP A 725 3.45 11.61 6.31
C ASP A 725 2.00 11.36 5.92
N THR A 726 1.08 11.17 6.88
CA THR A 726 -0.33 10.88 6.61
C THR A 726 -1.02 11.99 5.79
N GLU A 727 -0.85 13.26 6.16
CA GLU A 727 -1.46 14.37 5.41
C GLU A 727 -0.91 14.51 3.99
N TYR A 728 0.40 14.34 3.82
CA TYR A 728 1.02 14.40 2.49
C TYR A 728 0.62 13.19 1.64
N ILE A 729 0.61 11.96 2.18
CA ILE A 729 0.10 10.76 1.50
C ILE A 729 -1.34 10.99 1.02
N ALA A 730 -2.22 11.52 1.88
CA ALA A 730 -3.60 11.80 1.54
C ALA A 730 -3.71 12.84 0.40
N ALA A 731 -2.97 13.96 0.48
CA ALA A 731 -2.95 14.95 -0.60
C ALA A 731 -2.41 14.38 -1.92
N PHE A 732 -1.38 13.52 -1.88
CA PHE A 732 -0.85 12.85 -3.05
C PHE A 732 -1.88 11.90 -3.70
N GLN A 733 -2.51 11.03 -2.90
CA GLN A 733 -3.48 10.04 -3.40
C GLN A 733 -4.80 10.68 -3.87
N GLN A 734 -5.26 11.75 -3.22
CA GLN A 734 -6.55 12.38 -3.48
C GLN A 734 -6.51 13.53 -4.49
N ILE A 735 -5.38 14.24 -4.63
CA ILE A 735 -5.27 15.44 -5.47
C ILE A 735 -4.13 15.31 -6.48
N ILE A 736 -2.88 15.16 -6.01
CA ILE A 736 -1.69 15.37 -6.86
C ILE A 736 -1.57 14.30 -7.95
N ILE A 737 -1.62 13.02 -7.57
CA ILE A 737 -1.48 11.92 -8.54
C ILE A 737 -2.72 11.79 -9.46
N PRO A 738 -3.98 11.94 -8.99
CA PRO A 738 -5.14 12.04 -9.88
C PRO A 738 -5.00 13.13 -10.95
N ILE A 739 -4.69 14.37 -10.56
CA ILE A 739 -4.53 15.49 -11.51
C ILE A 739 -3.36 15.22 -12.47
N ALA A 740 -2.22 14.76 -11.96
CA ALA A 740 -1.04 14.47 -12.78
C ALA A 740 -1.28 13.35 -13.82
N TYR A 741 -2.08 12.33 -13.49
CA TYR A 741 -2.50 11.30 -14.45
C TYR A 741 -3.45 11.84 -15.52
N GLN A 742 -4.36 12.76 -15.18
CA GLN A 742 -5.26 13.36 -16.16
C GLN A 742 -4.56 14.39 -17.07
N PHE A 743 -3.61 15.17 -16.53
CA PHE A 743 -2.75 16.07 -17.31
C PHE A 743 -1.76 15.33 -18.22
N ASN A 744 -1.33 14.12 -17.82
CA ASN A 744 -0.44 13.26 -18.61
C ASN A 744 0.85 13.99 -19.07
N PRO A 745 1.71 14.45 -18.15
CA PRO A 745 2.87 15.29 -18.44
C PRO A 745 3.92 14.59 -19.32
N GLU A 746 4.64 15.37 -20.12
CA GLU A 746 5.81 14.93 -20.88
C GLU A 746 7.14 15.11 -20.12
N LEU A 747 7.15 16.00 -19.12
CA LEU A 747 8.24 16.18 -18.16
C LEU A 747 7.63 16.50 -16.79
N ILE A 748 8.21 15.97 -15.72
CA ILE A 748 7.91 16.40 -14.34
C ILE A 748 9.17 17.04 -13.76
N LEU A 749 9.03 18.27 -13.30
CA LEU A 749 9.99 18.97 -12.45
C LEU A 749 9.43 18.99 -11.02
N VAL A 750 10.29 18.78 -10.03
CA VAL A 750 9.93 18.94 -8.63
C VAL A 750 10.79 20.05 -8.02
N SER A 751 10.12 21.10 -7.55
CA SER A 751 10.67 22.06 -6.58
C SER A 751 10.80 21.31 -5.24
N ALA A 752 11.96 20.70 -5.05
CA ALA A 752 12.23 19.71 -4.02
C ALA A 752 12.79 20.39 -2.77
N GLY A 753 11.95 21.19 -2.11
CA GLY A 753 12.20 21.65 -0.75
C GLY A 753 12.18 20.49 0.24
N PHE A 754 12.89 20.63 1.36
CA PHE A 754 12.91 19.60 2.41
C PHE A 754 12.75 20.20 3.82
N ASP A 755 12.14 21.39 3.92
CA ASP A 755 11.79 22.06 5.18
C ASP A 755 10.44 21.62 5.76
N ALA A 756 9.60 20.95 4.96
CA ALA A 756 8.51 20.14 5.49
C ALA A 756 9.01 18.88 6.23
N CYS A 757 10.31 18.54 6.09
CA CYS A 757 10.91 17.37 6.72
C CYS A 757 11.09 17.54 8.24
N VAL A 758 10.95 16.43 8.96
CA VAL A 758 11.16 16.35 10.41
C VAL A 758 12.52 16.94 10.81
N GLY A 759 12.51 17.81 11.82
CA GLY A 759 13.70 18.46 12.36
C GLY A 759 14.13 19.76 11.67
N ASP A 760 13.40 20.24 10.65
CA ASP A 760 13.71 21.53 10.03
C ASP A 760 13.37 22.73 10.94
N PRO A 761 14.23 23.77 11.01
CA PRO A 761 14.00 24.93 11.87
C PRO A 761 12.93 25.92 11.39
N LEU A 762 12.54 25.93 10.11
CA LEU A 762 11.59 26.91 9.55
C LEU A 762 10.18 26.33 9.33
N GLY A 763 10.09 25.16 8.68
CA GLY A 763 8.79 24.59 8.32
C GLY A 763 7.95 24.13 9.50
N GLY A 764 8.59 23.56 10.53
CA GLY A 764 7.92 23.08 11.75
C GLY A 764 6.96 21.91 11.51
N TYR A 765 7.22 21.12 10.47
CA TYR A 765 6.46 19.94 10.04
C TYR A 765 7.23 18.65 10.38
N SER A 766 6.63 17.50 10.07
CA SER A 766 7.12 16.19 10.48
C SER A 766 7.04 15.11 9.39
N VAL A 767 7.19 15.51 8.12
CA VAL A 767 7.34 14.55 7.01
C VAL A 767 8.68 13.80 7.18
N SER A 768 8.68 12.48 7.03
CA SER A 768 9.88 11.66 7.16
C SER A 768 10.70 11.65 5.86
N PRO A 769 12.03 11.47 5.91
CA PRO A 769 12.85 11.31 4.72
C PRO A 769 12.37 10.19 3.78
N VAL A 770 11.79 9.13 4.34
CA VAL A 770 11.30 7.96 3.61
C VAL A 770 10.07 8.32 2.77
N ALA A 771 9.16 9.16 3.27
CA ALA A 771 7.95 9.57 2.56
C ALA A 771 8.26 10.26 1.21
N TYR A 772 9.26 11.15 1.16
CA TYR A 772 9.73 11.75 -0.10
C TYR A 772 10.21 10.72 -1.13
N GLY A 773 10.73 9.57 -0.69
CA GLY A 773 11.03 8.42 -1.55
C GLY A 773 9.78 7.81 -2.19
N HIS A 774 8.69 7.66 -1.43
CA HIS A 774 7.40 7.21 -1.99
C HIS A 774 6.78 8.26 -2.92
N PHE A 775 6.86 9.55 -2.58
CA PHE A 775 6.38 10.65 -3.43
C PHE A 775 7.10 10.65 -4.79
N THR A 776 8.43 10.51 -4.77
CA THR A 776 9.27 10.36 -5.96
C THR A 776 8.89 9.12 -6.78
N HIS A 777 8.68 7.98 -6.12
CA HIS A 777 8.29 6.73 -6.78
C HIS A 777 6.93 6.85 -7.49
N TRP A 778 5.91 7.40 -6.85
CA TRP A 778 4.59 7.60 -7.46
C TRP A 778 4.67 8.45 -8.74
N LEU A 779 5.40 9.57 -8.69
CA LEU A 779 5.63 10.45 -9.82
C LEU A 779 6.42 9.77 -10.96
N SER A 780 7.33 8.85 -10.64
CA SER A 780 8.12 8.10 -11.64
C SER A 780 7.29 7.18 -12.54
N SER A 781 6.03 6.92 -12.20
CA SER A 781 5.07 6.20 -13.06
C SER A 781 4.54 7.04 -14.24
N LEU A 782 4.76 8.35 -14.23
CA LEU A 782 4.31 9.30 -15.25
C LEU A 782 5.47 9.77 -16.14
N ALA A 783 5.17 10.48 -17.24
CA ALA A 783 6.14 11.05 -18.18
C ALA A 783 7.17 10.05 -18.79
N ASN A 784 6.91 8.74 -18.73
CA ASN A 784 7.90 7.67 -18.97
C ASN A 784 9.12 7.81 -18.05
N GLY A 785 8.89 8.07 -16.77
CA GLY A 785 9.93 8.23 -15.74
C GLY A 785 10.73 9.53 -15.83
N ARG A 786 10.41 10.45 -16.76
CA ARG A 786 11.11 11.74 -16.95
C ARG A 786 10.74 12.72 -15.83
N LEU A 787 11.37 12.49 -14.69
CA LEU A 787 11.20 13.16 -13.41
C LEU A 787 12.54 13.79 -13.01
N ILE A 788 12.55 15.09 -12.69
CA ILE A 788 13.74 15.83 -12.26
C ILE A 788 13.47 16.47 -10.90
N LEU A 789 14.31 16.14 -9.92
CA LEU A 789 14.28 16.73 -8.58
C LEU A 789 15.27 17.90 -8.51
N VAL A 790 14.81 19.10 -8.14
CA VAL A 790 15.64 20.31 -8.02
C VAL A 790 15.59 20.82 -6.59
N LEU A 791 16.72 20.90 -5.89
CA LEU A 791 16.75 21.35 -4.49
C LEU A 791 16.28 22.81 -4.36
N GLU A 792 15.26 23.04 -3.54
CA GLU A 792 14.76 24.38 -3.16
C GLU A 792 15.12 24.67 -1.68
N GLY A 793 14.15 24.74 -0.77
CA GLY A 793 14.35 24.95 0.66
C GLY A 793 14.77 23.71 1.45
N GLY A 794 14.52 23.71 2.77
CA GLY A 794 15.06 22.73 3.71
C GLY A 794 16.46 23.09 4.22
N TYR A 795 16.60 23.22 5.54
CA TYR A 795 17.70 23.91 6.21
C TYR A 795 18.35 23.09 7.33
N ASN A 796 17.69 22.02 7.81
CA ASN A 796 18.39 20.98 8.58
C ASN A 796 19.21 20.08 7.65
N VAL A 797 20.53 20.26 7.65
CA VAL A 797 21.48 19.54 6.78
C VAL A 797 21.34 18.01 6.87
N ASN A 798 20.99 17.44 8.03
CA ASN A 798 20.76 16.00 8.14
C ASN A 798 19.44 15.58 7.48
N SER A 799 18.35 16.29 7.77
CA SER A 799 17.02 16.01 7.21
C SER A 799 17.04 16.03 5.68
N ILE A 800 17.56 17.11 5.09
CA ILE A 800 17.63 17.26 3.62
C ILE A 800 18.57 16.22 2.98
N SER A 801 19.66 15.87 3.65
CA SER A 801 20.60 14.84 3.19
C SER A 801 19.94 13.48 3.12
N TYR A 802 19.18 13.08 4.14
CA TYR A 802 18.44 11.82 4.10
C TYR A 802 17.28 11.87 3.09
N ALA A 803 16.51 12.96 3.05
CA ALA A 803 15.34 13.06 2.18
C ALA A 803 15.72 12.98 0.69
N MET A 804 16.67 13.80 0.22
CA MET A 804 17.16 13.73 -1.17
C MET A 804 17.79 12.36 -1.48
N THR A 805 18.48 11.73 -0.52
CA THR A 805 19.03 10.37 -0.67
C THR A 805 17.91 9.34 -0.88
N MET A 806 16.79 9.42 -0.16
CA MET A 806 15.65 8.52 -0.37
C MET A 806 14.99 8.73 -1.75
N CYS A 807 14.91 9.98 -2.21
CA CYS A 807 14.40 10.30 -3.55
C CYS A 807 15.31 9.72 -4.65
N THR A 808 16.63 9.92 -4.56
CA THR A 808 17.60 9.33 -5.51
C THR A 808 17.56 7.80 -5.51
N LYS A 809 17.34 7.16 -4.35
CA LYS A 809 17.12 5.70 -4.26
C LYS A 809 15.85 5.27 -5.01
N ALA A 810 14.75 6.01 -4.88
CA ALA A 810 13.52 5.75 -5.63
C ALA A 810 13.74 5.83 -7.14
N LEU A 811 14.42 6.87 -7.64
CA LEU A 811 14.77 7.03 -9.07
C LEU A 811 15.70 5.92 -9.60
N LEU A 812 16.62 5.42 -8.76
CA LEU A 812 17.46 4.26 -9.07
C LEU A 812 16.66 2.93 -9.07
N GLY A 813 15.42 2.93 -8.58
CA GLY A 813 14.57 1.75 -8.44
C GLY A 813 14.94 0.84 -7.27
N ASP A 814 15.58 1.38 -6.22
CA ASP A 814 15.83 0.64 -4.98
C ASP A 814 14.52 0.40 -4.18
N PRO A 815 14.49 -0.63 -3.32
CA PRO A 815 13.43 -0.81 -2.33
C PRO A 815 13.30 0.39 -1.39
N LEU A 816 12.07 0.84 -1.19
CA LEU A 816 11.72 1.83 -0.17
C LEU A 816 11.52 1.14 1.19
N ALA A 817 11.90 1.82 2.28
CA ALA A 817 11.55 1.38 3.63
C ALA A 817 10.05 1.65 3.90
N PRO A 818 9.36 0.86 4.75
CA PRO A 818 7.97 1.13 5.12
C PRO A 818 7.80 2.48 5.85
N ILE A 819 6.64 3.12 5.70
CA ILE A 819 6.31 4.38 6.40
C ILE A 819 5.84 4.03 7.82
N THR A 820 6.78 4.06 8.76
CA THR A 820 6.64 3.56 10.15
C THR A 820 5.68 4.34 11.05
N ARG A 821 4.99 5.38 10.55
CA ARG A 821 4.11 6.28 11.33
C ARG A 821 2.68 6.43 10.78
N SER A 822 2.28 5.65 9.78
CA SER A 822 1.01 5.84 9.05
C SER A 822 -0.29 5.53 9.83
N THR A 823 -0.23 5.27 11.14
CA THR A 823 -1.39 4.96 12.00
C THR A 823 -1.93 6.17 12.79
N ALA A 824 -1.43 7.38 12.52
CA ALA A 824 -2.01 8.61 13.03
C ALA A 824 -3.20 9.03 12.16
N ALA A 825 -4.38 9.16 12.76
CA ALA A 825 -5.59 9.67 12.09
C ALA A 825 -5.35 11.08 11.52
N LEU A 826 -5.92 11.34 10.33
CA LEU A 826 -5.68 12.59 9.59
C LEU A 826 -6.12 13.82 10.40
N SER A 827 -5.27 14.84 10.43
CA SER A 827 -5.62 16.16 10.96
C SER A 827 -6.93 16.68 10.35
N THR A 828 -7.93 17.02 11.17
CA THR A 828 -9.22 17.58 10.71
C THR A 828 -9.03 18.86 9.89
N SER A 829 -7.97 19.62 10.18
CA SER A 829 -7.58 20.78 9.38
C SER A 829 -7.08 20.38 7.99
N ALA A 830 -6.36 19.26 7.86
CA ALA A 830 -5.91 18.74 6.58
C ALA A 830 -7.07 18.15 5.76
N ILE A 831 -7.99 17.41 6.38
CA ILE A 831 -9.23 16.96 5.74
C ILE A 831 -10.01 18.17 5.18
N THR A 832 -10.11 19.25 5.95
CA THR A 832 -10.78 20.50 5.52
C THR A 832 -10.06 21.14 4.32
N SER A 833 -8.73 21.26 4.37
CA SER A 833 -7.95 21.77 3.23
C SER A 833 -8.11 20.90 1.98
N ILE A 834 -7.97 19.57 2.10
CA ILE A 834 -8.15 18.62 0.98
C ILE A 834 -9.54 18.77 0.35
N LYS A 835 -10.61 18.83 1.16
CA LYS A 835 -11.98 19.03 0.65
C LYS A 835 -12.17 20.35 -0.08
N ASN A 836 -11.58 21.43 0.42
CA ASN A 836 -11.65 22.74 -0.24
C ASN A 836 -10.96 22.70 -1.62
N VAL A 837 -9.79 22.06 -1.73
CA VAL A 837 -9.09 21.86 -3.02
C VAL A 837 -9.94 21.00 -3.95
N LEU A 838 -10.41 19.83 -3.50
CA LEU A 838 -11.24 18.92 -4.31
C LEU A 838 -12.51 19.60 -4.81
N LYS A 839 -13.24 20.33 -3.96
CA LYS A 839 -14.43 21.09 -4.36
C LYS A 839 -14.11 22.15 -5.42
N THR A 840 -12.97 22.81 -5.31
CA THR A 840 -12.55 23.89 -6.22
C THR A 840 -12.04 23.35 -7.55
N HIS A 841 -11.39 22.19 -7.56
CA HIS A 841 -10.74 21.61 -8.73
C HIS A 841 -11.58 20.58 -9.50
N LYS A 842 -12.63 20.00 -8.90
CA LYS A 842 -13.62 19.11 -9.55
C LYS A 842 -14.20 19.62 -10.90
N PRO A 843 -14.40 20.94 -11.14
CA PRO A 843 -14.82 21.44 -12.45
C PRO A 843 -13.78 21.32 -13.58
N TYR A 844 -12.49 21.36 -13.23
CA TYR A 844 -11.37 21.31 -14.20
C TYR A 844 -10.83 19.89 -14.39
N TRP A 845 -10.91 19.07 -13.34
CA TRP A 845 -10.34 17.72 -13.28
C TRP A 845 -11.44 16.69 -12.96
N PRO A 846 -12.16 16.18 -14.00
CA PRO A 846 -13.26 15.22 -13.86
C PRO A 846 -12.99 13.92 -13.09
N ASN A 847 -11.75 13.58 -12.73
CA ASN A 847 -11.46 12.45 -11.85
C ASN A 847 -11.55 12.78 -10.34
N LEU A 848 -11.79 14.03 -9.94
CA LEU A 848 -11.94 14.44 -8.53
C LEU A 848 -13.39 14.32 -8.00
N VAL A 849 -14.18 13.38 -8.54
CA VAL A 849 -15.64 13.29 -8.33
C VAL A 849 -16.08 12.48 -7.10
N TYR A 850 -15.13 11.91 -6.34
CA TYR A 850 -15.40 10.91 -5.29
C TYR A 850 -15.74 11.47 -3.91
N GLN A 851 -15.78 12.79 -3.72
CA GLN A 851 -16.33 13.37 -2.48
C GLN A 851 -17.86 13.32 -2.54
N ALA A 852 -18.47 12.58 -1.61
CA ALA A 852 -19.91 12.56 -1.37
C ALA A 852 -20.19 12.25 0.11
N ALA A 853 -21.24 12.86 0.67
CA ALA A 853 -21.68 12.52 2.02
C ALA A 853 -22.35 11.14 2.01
N LEU A 854 -21.95 10.29 2.95
CA LEU A 854 -22.45 8.92 3.15
C LEU A 854 -23.47 8.87 4.31
N PRO A 855 -24.36 7.87 4.38
CA PRO A 855 -25.24 7.70 5.53
C PRO A 855 -24.46 7.52 6.83
N LYS A 856 -24.95 8.07 7.93
CA LYS A 856 -24.46 7.76 9.29
C LYS A 856 -25.09 6.47 9.80
N GLU A 857 -26.35 6.24 9.48
CA GLU A 857 -27.10 5.05 9.83
C GLU A 857 -26.60 3.84 9.01
N ASN A 858 -26.68 2.62 9.57
CA ASN A 858 -26.44 1.42 8.79
C ASN A 858 -27.65 1.14 7.88
N VAL A 859 -27.53 1.45 6.59
CA VAL A 859 -28.61 1.26 5.59
C VAL A 859 -28.50 -0.06 4.84
N ILE A 860 -27.35 -0.73 4.90
CA ILE A 860 -27.18 -2.07 4.33
C ILE A 860 -27.59 -3.13 5.36
N PRO A 861 -28.37 -4.17 4.98
CA PRO A 861 -28.53 -5.36 5.80
C PRO A 861 -27.15 -5.96 6.09
N GLN A 862 -26.97 -6.49 7.30
CA GLN A 862 -25.81 -7.32 7.60
C GLN A 862 -25.81 -8.54 6.66
N PRO A 863 -24.65 -8.90 6.05
CA PRO A 863 -24.55 -10.12 5.26
C PRO A 863 -25.07 -11.31 6.06
N VAL A 864 -25.79 -12.21 5.40
CA VAL A 864 -26.08 -13.52 6.02
C VAL A 864 -24.72 -14.19 6.24
N SER A 865 -24.35 -14.41 7.51
CA SER A 865 -23.08 -15.05 7.88
C SER A 865 -22.87 -16.28 7.01
N LEU A 866 -21.72 -16.31 6.33
CA LEU A 866 -21.36 -17.37 5.42
C LEU A 866 -21.01 -18.60 6.26
N LYS A 867 -22.05 -19.34 6.65
CA LYS A 867 -21.92 -20.66 7.28
C LYS A 867 -21.43 -21.68 6.27
N PHE A 868 -20.18 -21.49 5.82
CA PHE A 868 -19.32 -22.58 5.39
C PHE A 868 -19.42 -23.65 6.47
N ASP A 869 -19.77 -24.89 6.11
CA ASP A 869 -19.96 -25.93 7.12
C ASP A 869 -18.61 -26.40 7.67
N MET A 870 -18.11 -25.63 8.64
CA MET A 870 -16.88 -25.89 9.38
C MET A 870 -17.11 -26.85 10.55
N SER A 871 -18.28 -27.48 10.67
CA SER A 871 -18.60 -28.32 11.81
C SER A 871 -17.89 -29.70 11.73
N PRO A 872 -17.07 -30.09 12.72
CA PRO A 872 -16.56 -31.47 12.82
C PRO A 872 -17.64 -32.47 13.30
N GLY A 873 -18.92 -32.09 13.23
CA GLY A 873 -20.02 -32.76 13.92
C GLY A 873 -20.57 -33.99 13.20
N VAL A 874 -20.58 -33.97 11.87
CA VAL A 874 -21.21 -35.01 11.04
C VAL A 874 -20.37 -36.31 11.01
N GLU A 875 -19.03 -36.20 11.01
CA GLU A 875 -18.13 -37.36 11.05
C GLU A 875 -18.41 -38.25 12.27
N SER A 876 -18.72 -37.68 13.44
CA SER A 876 -18.90 -38.46 14.68
C SER A 876 -20.09 -39.43 14.69
N LYS A 877 -21.11 -39.22 13.84
CA LYS A 877 -22.25 -40.14 13.70
C LYS A 877 -22.06 -41.14 12.56
N ILE A 878 -21.61 -40.67 11.38
CA ILE A 878 -21.37 -41.56 10.24
C ILE A 878 -20.28 -42.59 10.58
N LEU A 879 -19.19 -42.16 11.24
CA LEU A 879 -18.12 -43.06 11.70
C LEU A 879 -18.52 -43.99 12.88
N GLN A 880 -19.74 -43.89 13.42
CA GLN A 880 -20.27 -44.87 14.38
C GLN A 880 -21.23 -45.88 13.74
N GLU A 881 -22.01 -45.48 12.73
CA GLU A 881 -22.93 -46.37 12.03
C GLU A 881 -22.18 -47.22 10.98
N GLU A 882 -21.29 -46.62 10.17
CA GLU A 882 -20.54 -47.34 9.13
C GLU A 882 -19.57 -48.39 9.72
N TRP A 883 -18.98 -48.11 10.88
CA TRP A 883 -18.04 -49.01 11.59
C TRP A 883 -18.72 -50.24 12.21
N GLN A 884 -20.06 -50.27 12.31
CA GLN A 884 -20.81 -51.49 12.63
C GLN A 884 -21.13 -52.32 11.37
N THR A 885 -21.40 -51.69 10.23
CA THR A 885 -21.62 -52.40 8.96
C THR A 885 -20.36 -53.09 8.44
N GLU A 886 -19.18 -52.47 8.48
CA GLU A 886 -17.93 -53.11 8.00
C GLU A 886 -17.59 -54.39 8.78
N LYS A 887 -17.80 -54.40 10.10
CA LYS A 887 -17.57 -55.60 10.94
C LYS A 887 -18.46 -56.78 10.56
N ASN A 888 -19.68 -56.53 10.09
CA ASN A 888 -20.58 -57.59 9.65
C ASN A 888 -20.23 -58.07 8.22
N GLY A 889 -19.88 -57.15 7.31
CA GLY A 889 -19.48 -57.49 5.94
C GLY A 889 -18.19 -58.35 5.88
N ILE A 890 -17.17 -57.99 6.66
CA ILE A 890 -15.89 -58.72 6.70
C ILE A 890 -16.06 -60.15 7.22
N HIS A 891 -17.06 -60.42 8.08
CA HIS A 891 -17.31 -61.76 8.59
C HIS A 891 -18.04 -62.69 7.59
N GLN A 892 -18.66 -62.12 6.54
CA GLN A 892 -19.44 -62.85 5.54
C GLN A 892 -18.60 -63.21 4.30
N LEU A 893 -17.72 -62.31 3.83
CA LEU A 893 -16.79 -62.55 2.72
C LEU A 893 -15.80 -63.71 2.96
N SER A 894 -15.56 -64.08 4.23
CA SER A 894 -14.74 -65.23 4.62
C SER A 894 -15.33 -66.60 4.24
N LYS A 895 -16.60 -66.66 3.80
CA LYS A 895 -17.31 -67.92 3.51
C LYS A 895 -17.50 -68.28 2.03
N GLU A 896 -17.29 -67.34 1.10
CA GLU A 896 -17.71 -67.51 -0.30
C GLU A 896 -16.56 -67.75 -1.30
N MET A 897 -15.30 -67.69 -0.86
CA MET A 897 -14.13 -68.17 -1.62
C MET A 897 -13.94 -69.70 -1.53
N GLY A 898 -15.03 -70.47 -1.57
CA GLY A 898 -15.07 -71.86 -1.15
C GLY A 898 -15.98 -72.79 -1.97
N GLY A 899 -16.22 -72.52 -3.25
CA GLY A 899 -17.06 -73.39 -4.09
C GLY A 899 -16.98 -73.13 -5.60
N LEU A 900 -16.24 -73.97 -6.33
CA LEU A 900 -16.28 -74.04 -7.79
C LEU A 900 -17.27 -75.13 -8.26
N ASN A 901 -18.32 -74.76 -9.01
CA ASN A 901 -18.64 -75.38 -10.32
C ASN A 901 -19.93 -74.85 -11.00
N VAL A 902 -19.78 -74.32 -12.22
CA VAL A 902 -20.43 -74.78 -13.47
C VAL A 902 -21.87 -75.36 -13.39
N ASN A 903 -22.91 -74.64 -13.84
CA ASN A 903 -23.55 -74.83 -15.17
C ASN A 903 -24.79 -73.93 -15.49
N GLN A 904 -25.03 -73.73 -16.79
CA GLN A 904 -26.31 -73.57 -17.53
C GLN A 904 -27.42 -72.54 -17.14
N SER A 905 -27.58 -71.51 -18.01
CA SER A 905 -28.81 -71.03 -18.69
C SER A 905 -30.18 -70.83 -17.97
N GLY A 906 -30.83 -69.67 -18.16
CA GLY A 906 -32.27 -69.47 -17.87
C GLY A 906 -32.86 -68.12 -18.33
N GLN A 907 -34.02 -68.15 -18.98
CA GLN A 907 -34.67 -67.07 -19.74
C GLN A 907 -35.30 -65.89 -18.95
N ALA A 908 -35.49 -64.77 -19.66
CA ALA A 908 -36.15 -63.52 -19.25
C ALA A 908 -37.68 -63.57 -19.02
N LYS A 909 -38.23 -62.57 -18.30
CA LYS A 909 -39.46 -61.76 -18.61
C LYS A 909 -39.69 -60.64 -17.55
N GLN A 910 -40.09 -59.40 -17.92
CA GLN A 910 -41.46 -58.83 -18.04
C GLN A 910 -42.35 -58.92 -16.78
N CYS A 911 -43.19 -57.94 -16.39
CA CYS A 911 -43.42 -56.52 -16.77
C CYS A 911 -44.41 -55.88 -15.75
N SER A 912 -45.03 -54.71 -16.03
CA SER A 912 -46.23 -54.10 -15.37
C SER A 912 -46.07 -53.62 -13.91
N ASP A 913 -46.86 -52.71 -13.29
CA ASP A 913 -47.75 -51.57 -13.68
C ASP A 913 -48.27 -50.89 -12.37
N SER A 914 -48.95 -49.73 -12.26
CA SER A 914 -49.31 -48.60 -13.16
C SER A 914 -49.92 -47.42 -12.34
N GLN A 915 -49.87 -46.18 -12.88
CA GLN A 915 -50.81 -45.04 -12.61
C GLN A 915 -50.74 -44.30 -11.23
N GLU A 916 -50.73 -42.95 -11.13
CA GLU A 916 -51.75 -41.86 -11.41
C GLU A 916 -52.62 -41.58 -10.14
N GLN A 917 -53.01 -40.36 -9.68
CA GLN A 917 -53.55 -39.13 -10.31
C GLN A 917 -53.22 -37.80 -9.54
N LYS A 918 -53.89 -36.68 -9.91
CA LYS A 918 -53.64 -35.26 -9.47
C LYS A 918 -54.76 -34.67 -8.52
N PRO A 919 -55.20 -33.38 -8.59
CA PRO A 919 -54.81 -32.31 -7.64
C PRO A 919 -55.98 -31.50 -6.98
N GLY A 920 -55.69 -30.41 -6.26
CA GLY A 920 -56.68 -29.45 -5.68
C GLY A 920 -56.16 -28.00 -5.46
N LYS A 921 -57.06 -27.06 -5.11
CA LYS A 921 -56.86 -25.59 -4.88
C LYS A 921 -57.91 -25.08 -3.81
N VAL A 922 -58.27 -23.80 -3.54
CA VAL A 922 -58.06 -22.44 -4.14
C VAL A 922 -58.46 -21.28 -3.17
N GLU A 923 -57.96 -20.03 -3.37
CA GLU A 923 -58.51 -18.71 -2.88
C GLU A 923 -58.65 -18.48 -1.34
N ASP A 924 -58.85 -17.28 -0.72
CA ASP A 924 -58.60 -15.85 -1.09
C ASP A 924 -58.54 -14.87 0.13
N GLN A 925 -57.72 -13.81 0.04
CA GLN A 925 -57.89 -12.39 0.50
C GLN A 925 -58.29 -12.02 2.00
N PRO A 926 -58.72 -10.77 2.38
CA PRO A 926 -57.78 -9.67 2.77
C PRO A 926 -58.14 -8.72 3.97
N GLY A 927 -57.20 -7.85 4.39
CA GLY A 927 -57.42 -6.51 5.02
C GLY A 927 -57.66 -6.42 6.56
N CYS A 928 -57.73 -5.24 7.24
CA CYS A 928 -57.26 -3.86 6.99
C CYS A 928 -57.43 -2.94 8.25
N SER A 929 -56.67 -1.82 8.39
CA SER A 929 -56.94 -0.62 9.25
C SER A 929 -56.78 -0.72 10.80
N SER A 930 -56.69 0.34 11.66
CA SER A 930 -56.13 1.72 11.57
C SER A 930 -56.15 2.50 12.94
N SER A 931 -55.61 3.74 12.98
CA SER A 931 -55.78 4.85 13.98
C SER A 931 -54.88 4.87 15.27
N GLN A 932 -54.09 5.96 15.53
CA GLN A 932 -54.28 7.22 16.32
C GLN A 932 -53.94 7.10 17.84
N SER A 933 -53.45 8.09 18.63
CA SER A 933 -53.36 9.58 18.53
C SER A 933 -52.14 10.24 19.28
N LYS A 934 -52.06 11.59 19.27
CA LYS A 934 -51.00 12.55 19.76
C LYS A 934 -51.18 13.05 21.25
N PRO A 935 -50.52 14.13 21.78
CA PRO A 935 -49.09 14.56 21.90
C PRO A 935 -48.69 15.11 23.32
N GLY A 936 -47.46 15.66 23.48
CA GLY A 936 -47.05 16.58 24.60
C GLY A 936 -45.73 17.33 24.32
N SER A 937 -45.47 18.50 24.95
CA SER A 937 -44.25 19.32 24.68
C SER A 937 -43.88 20.36 25.76
N SER A 938 -42.57 20.70 25.88
CA SER A 938 -42.08 22.06 26.23
C SER A 938 -40.57 22.24 25.97
N ARG A 939 -40.09 23.49 25.91
CA ARG A 939 -38.67 23.93 25.79
C ARG A 939 -38.23 24.64 27.08
N VAL A 940 -36.91 24.88 27.29
CA VAL A 940 -36.31 26.19 27.64
C VAL A 940 -34.76 26.14 27.71
N ASN A 941 -34.11 27.24 27.29
CA ASN A 941 -32.70 27.68 27.45
C ASN A 941 -32.76 29.09 28.13
N PRO A 942 -31.73 29.69 28.79
CA PRO A 942 -30.38 29.95 28.19
C PRO A 942 -29.16 30.26 29.14
N THR A 943 -27.94 30.49 28.58
CA THR A 943 -26.82 31.41 29.04
C THR A 943 -26.22 31.25 30.47
N ASP A 944 -25.03 31.71 30.89
CA ASP A 944 -23.78 32.33 30.36
C ASP A 944 -22.68 32.21 31.48
N SER A 945 -21.42 32.67 31.49
CA SER A 945 -20.42 33.31 30.57
C SER A 945 -19.05 33.36 31.30
N GLY A 946 -17.88 33.50 30.63
CA GLY A 946 -16.66 33.99 31.32
C GLY A 946 -15.27 33.65 30.73
N ASN A 947 -14.35 34.63 30.75
CA ASN A 947 -12.89 34.63 30.48
C ASN A 947 -12.33 35.95 31.11
N PRO A 948 -11.01 36.25 31.26
CA PRO A 948 -9.76 35.50 31.04
C PRO A 948 -8.77 35.54 32.25
N HIS A 949 -7.51 35.09 32.10
CA HIS A 949 -6.33 35.57 32.86
C HIS A 949 -4.98 35.15 32.21
N GLU A 950 -3.87 35.71 32.69
CA GLU A 950 -2.48 35.64 32.17
C GLU A 950 -1.48 35.53 33.38
N ASP A 951 -0.15 35.34 33.29
CA ASP A 951 0.85 35.41 32.20
C ASP A 951 2.13 34.57 32.55
N LYS A 952 2.86 34.07 31.54
CA LYS A 952 4.31 33.70 31.55
C LYS A 952 4.84 32.52 32.43
N PRO A 953 6.12 32.07 32.24
CA PRO A 953 6.45 30.63 32.25
C PRO A 953 7.59 30.20 33.22
N LEU A 954 7.84 28.88 33.25
CA LEU A 954 9.05 28.27 33.86
C LEU A 954 9.60 27.11 33.01
N MET A 955 10.92 26.96 33.03
CA MET A 955 11.68 25.74 32.71
C MET A 955 11.85 24.94 34.03
N ASP A 956 12.23 23.67 34.10
CA ASP A 956 12.83 22.76 33.12
C ASP A 956 12.51 21.28 33.48
N SER A 957 12.95 20.34 32.64
CA SER A 957 13.19 18.92 32.96
C SER A 957 12.04 18.06 33.53
N MET A 958 11.25 17.46 32.64
CA MET A 958 10.91 16.02 32.70
C MET A 958 10.40 15.54 31.33
N MET A 959 11.07 14.56 30.71
CA MET A 959 10.66 14.02 29.41
C MET A 959 9.64 12.90 29.57
N PHE A 960 8.36 13.26 29.45
CA PHE A 960 7.28 12.30 29.17
C PHE A 960 6.68 12.59 27.78
N ALA A 961 6.39 11.54 27.01
CA ALA A 961 5.69 11.68 25.72
C ALA A 961 4.21 12.10 25.89
N ILE A 962 3.66 11.91 27.09
CA ILE A 962 2.34 12.37 27.54
C ILE A 962 2.55 12.97 28.93
N ILE A 963 2.23 14.25 29.12
CA ILE A 963 2.33 14.90 30.44
C ILE A 963 1.17 14.39 31.31
N PRO A 964 1.41 13.74 32.47
CA PRO A 964 0.34 13.30 33.35
C PRO A 964 -0.33 14.49 34.05
N LEU A 965 -1.62 14.36 34.38
CA LEU A 965 -2.33 15.33 35.19
C LEU A 965 -1.79 15.32 36.62
N SER A 966 -1.39 16.49 37.13
CA SER A 966 -0.96 16.66 38.53
C SER A 966 -2.11 16.54 39.54
N TYR A 967 -3.36 16.65 39.07
CA TYR A 967 -4.58 16.44 39.85
C TYR A 967 -5.74 15.96 38.96
N CYS A 968 -6.61 15.11 39.50
CA CYS A 968 -7.94 14.86 38.97
C CYS A 968 -8.92 14.60 40.14
N PRO A 969 -10.23 14.86 40.00
CA PRO A 969 -11.19 14.72 41.10
C PRO A 969 -11.29 13.29 41.65
N HIS A 970 -10.94 12.29 40.83
CA HIS A 970 -10.96 10.89 41.21
C HIS A 970 -9.87 10.51 42.23
N LEU A 971 -8.88 11.38 42.50
CA LEU A 971 -7.88 11.19 43.56
C LEU A 971 -8.49 11.22 44.98
N GLU A 972 -9.73 11.66 45.13
CA GLU A 972 -10.50 11.59 46.37
C GLU A 972 -11.08 10.17 46.64
N LEU A 973 -10.97 9.25 45.69
CA LEU A 973 -11.57 7.91 45.74
C LEU A 973 -10.53 6.77 45.94
N ILE A 974 -9.25 7.12 46.11
CA ILE A 974 -8.18 6.14 46.37
C ILE A 974 -8.37 5.54 47.77
N ALA A 975 -8.38 4.21 47.86
CA ALA A 975 -8.43 3.49 49.13
C ALA A 975 -7.02 3.32 49.75
N GLU A 976 -6.95 3.05 51.05
CA GLU A 976 -5.69 2.72 51.72
C GLU A 976 -5.09 1.42 51.16
N VAL A 977 -3.75 1.37 51.07
CA VAL A 977 -3.04 0.18 50.59
C VAL A 977 -3.27 -0.98 51.55
N PRO A 978 -3.64 -2.20 51.07
CA PRO A 978 -3.88 -3.34 51.93
C PRO A 978 -2.66 -3.69 52.79
N ALA A 979 -2.89 -4.17 54.02
CA ALA A 979 -1.83 -4.50 54.97
C ALA A 979 -0.87 -5.62 54.49
N GLN A 980 -1.34 -6.47 53.57
CA GLN A 980 -0.53 -7.48 52.87
C GLN A 980 0.30 -6.93 51.70
N GLY A 981 0.22 -5.63 51.41
CA GLY A 981 0.85 -4.97 50.27
C GLY A 981 0.12 -5.23 48.95
N ILE A 982 0.85 -5.00 47.85
CA ILE A 982 0.43 -5.27 46.47
C ILE A 982 1.31 -6.40 45.93
N ASP A 983 0.74 -7.42 45.28
CA ASP A 983 1.51 -8.39 44.50
C ASP A 983 1.40 -8.05 43.00
N VAL A 984 2.50 -7.55 42.42
CA VAL A 984 2.56 -7.22 40.99
C VAL A 984 2.62 -8.45 40.07
N LYS A 985 2.70 -9.66 40.62
CA LYS A 985 2.66 -10.93 39.89
C LYS A 985 1.30 -11.61 40.01
N ALA A 986 0.36 -11.01 40.73
CA ALA A 986 -1.00 -11.53 40.85
C ALA A 986 -1.67 -11.67 39.47
N PRO A 987 -2.33 -12.81 39.20
CA PRO A 987 -3.05 -13.01 37.95
C PRO A 987 -4.36 -12.18 37.92
N CYS A 988 -4.89 -11.96 36.72
CA CYS A 988 -6.21 -11.34 36.55
C CYS A 988 -7.30 -12.23 37.16
N LYS A 989 -8.15 -11.66 38.03
CA LYS A 989 -9.19 -12.38 38.77
C LYS A 989 -10.21 -13.11 37.87
N GLU A 990 -10.46 -12.61 36.66
CA GLU A 990 -11.44 -13.18 35.72
C GLU A 990 -10.88 -14.29 34.82
N CYS A 991 -9.64 -14.14 34.34
CA CYS A 991 -9.09 -15.01 33.29
C CYS A 991 -7.72 -15.64 33.59
N ASN A 992 -7.22 -15.50 34.83
CA ASN A 992 -5.92 -15.99 35.31
C ASN A 992 -4.67 -15.54 34.50
N SER A 993 -4.80 -14.58 33.58
CA SER A 993 -3.67 -14.07 32.80
C SER A 993 -2.67 -13.32 33.69
N THR A 994 -1.38 -13.44 33.36
CA THR A 994 -0.24 -12.73 33.99
C THR A 994 0.54 -11.87 32.99
N ALA A 995 0.06 -11.73 31.75
CA ALA A 995 0.80 -11.10 30.65
C ALA A 995 0.93 -9.58 30.80
N GLU A 996 -0.18 -8.90 31.09
CA GLU A 996 -0.22 -7.46 31.41
C GLU A 996 -1.43 -7.23 32.32
N ASN A 997 -1.18 -6.90 33.59
CA ASN A 997 -2.23 -6.71 34.59
C ASN A 997 -2.13 -5.32 35.23
N TRP A 998 -3.28 -4.75 35.55
CA TRP A 998 -3.44 -3.50 36.26
C TRP A 998 -4.24 -3.74 37.56
N ILE A 999 -3.94 -2.99 38.61
CA ILE A 999 -4.64 -3.05 39.91
C ILE A 999 -5.53 -1.83 40.11
N CYS A 1000 -6.78 -2.05 40.49
CA CYS A 1000 -7.71 -0.99 40.82
C CYS A 1000 -7.28 -0.27 42.11
N LEU A 1001 -7.18 1.06 42.10
CA LEU A 1001 -6.79 1.85 43.29
C LEU A 1001 -7.95 2.12 44.28
N HIS A 1002 -9.13 1.57 44.01
CA HIS A 1002 -10.32 1.69 44.87
C HIS A 1002 -10.57 0.42 45.70
N CYS A 1003 -10.34 -0.76 45.13
CA CYS A 1003 -10.60 -2.05 45.78
C CYS A 1003 -9.41 -3.03 45.76
N TYR A 1004 -8.29 -2.64 45.15
CA TYR A 1004 -7.09 -3.48 44.96
C TYR A 1004 -7.33 -4.81 44.21
N GLY A 1005 -8.44 -4.91 43.46
CA GLY A 1005 -8.72 -5.99 42.52
C GLY A 1005 -7.78 -5.93 41.30
N VAL A 1006 -7.17 -7.06 40.96
CA VAL A 1006 -6.23 -7.20 39.84
C VAL A 1006 -6.92 -7.75 38.60
N ASN A 1007 -6.79 -7.03 37.48
CA ASN A 1007 -7.44 -7.34 36.22
C ASN A 1007 -6.46 -7.22 35.06
N CYS A 1008 -6.69 -7.93 33.95
CA CYS A 1008 -5.81 -7.81 32.79
C CYS A 1008 -6.08 -6.53 32.00
N ALA A 1009 -5.02 -5.98 31.42
CA ALA A 1009 -5.01 -4.75 30.67
C ALA A 1009 -5.90 -4.76 29.41
N ARG A 1010 -6.08 -3.56 28.83
CA ARG A 1010 -6.83 -3.36 27.58
C ARG A 1010 -6.30 -4.17 26.39
N ALA A 1011 -5.00 -4.44 26.36
CA ALA A 1011 -4.33 -5.21 25.31
C ALA A 1011 -4.42 -6.73 25.49
N VAL A 1012 -5.07 -7.21 26.56
CA VAL A 1012 -5.19 -8.64 26.90
C VAL A 1012 -6.64 -9.11 26.71
N ASN A 1013 -7.53 -8.86 27.68
CA ASN A 1013 -8.97 -9.16 27.59
C ASN A 1013 -9.84 -8.05 28.21
N GLN A 1014 -9.31 -6.83 28.35
CA GLN A 1014 -10.04 -5.62 28.79
C GLN A 1014 -10.73 -5.65 30.17
N HIS A 1015 -10.63 -6.73 30.96
CA HIS A 1015 -11.25 -6.83 32.29
C HIS A 1015 -10.95 -5.65 33.23
N ALA A 1016 -9.80 -4.97 33.10
CA ALA A 1016 -9.50 -3.78 33.90
C ALA A 1016 -10.38 -2.56 33.53
N ILE A 1017 -10.79 -2.43 32.26
CA ILE A 1017 -11.73 -1.40 31.80
C ILE A 1017 -13.15 -1.77 32.25
N LEU A 1018 -13.58 -3.01 32.01
CA LEU A 1018 -14.91 -3.49 32.41
C LEU A 1018 -15.12 -3.28 33.92
N HIS A 1019 -14.17 -3.73 34.76
CA HIS A 1019 -14.20 -3.48 36.19
C HIS A 1019 -14.25 -1.98 36.57
N GLY A 1020 -13.61 -1.10 35.80
CA GLY A 1020 -13.67 0.34 36.01
C GLY A 1020 -15.03 0.96 35.65
N GLN A 1021 -15.74 0.37 34.69
CA GLN A 1021 -17.08 0.76 34.24
C GLN A 1021 -18.18 0.19 35.14
N ASP A 1022 -18.14 -1.11 35.42
CA ASP A 1022 -19.17 -1.85 36.16
C ASP A 1022 -19.26 -1.42 37.64
N GLU A 1023 -18.11 -1.20 38.29
CA GLU A 1023 -18.03 -0.83 39.71
C GLU A 1023 -17.89 0.69 39.92
N GLY A 1024 -17.77 1.48 38.85
CA GLY A 1024 -17.49 2.92 38.93
C GLY A 1024 -16.12 3.25 39.57
N HIS A 1025 -15.09 2.47 39.26
CA HIS A 1025 -13.73 2.61 39.80
C HIS A 1025 -12.76 3.29 38.80
N PRO A 1026 -12.70 4.64 38.73
CA PRO A 1026 -11.99 5.38 37.70
C PRO A 1026 -10.46 5.34 37.71
N LEU A 1027 -9.78 4.80 38.74
CA LEU A 1027 -8.30 4.81 38.83
C LEU A 1027 -7.71 3.40 38.91
N THR A 1028 -6.70 3.15 38.08
CA THR A 1028 -5.95 1.90 38.03
C THR A 1028 -4.44 2.15 37.91
N LEU A 1029 -3.63 1.32 38.57
CA LEU A 1029 -2.16 1.33 38.47
C LEU A 1029 -1.70 0.14 37.61
N SER A 1030 -0.83 0.39 36.65
CA SER A 1030 -0.27 -0.63 35.75
C SER A 1030 0.92 -1.35 36.39
N PHE A 1031 0.93 -2.69 36.41
CA PHE A 1031 2.11 -3.43 36.90
C PHE A 1031 3.31 -3.36 35.94
N THR A 1032 3.09 -3.00 34.67
CA THR A 1032 4.12 -2.98 33.62
C THR A 1032 5.11 -1.83 33.77
N ASP A 1033 4.63 -0.65 34.13
CA ASP A 1033 5.38 0.62 34.18
C ASP A 1033 5.12 1.44 35.46
N LEU A 1034 4.19 1.02 36.32
CA LEU A 1034 3.74 1.73 37.54
C LEU A 1034 3.10 3.10 37.25
N SER A 1035 2.68 3.33 36.00
CA SER A 1035 1.83 4.47 35.65
C SER A 1035 0.42 4.29 36.25
N VAL A 1036 -0.28 5.40 36.45
CA VAL A 1036 -1.66 5.41 36.93
C VAL A 1036 -2.53 6.05 35.87
N TRP A 1037 -3.54 5.33 35.41
CA TRP A 1037 -4.51 5.79 34.43
C TRP A 1037 -5.83 6.14 35.10
N CYS A 1038 -6.45 7.23 34.65
CA CYS A 1038 -7.80 7.62 35.05
C CYS A 1038 -8.78 7.43 33.89
N TYR A 1039 -9.71 6.48 34.01
CA TYR A 1039 -10.77 6.26 33.02
C TYR A 1039 -11.69 7.49 32.91
N GLY A 1040 -12.10 8.07 34.03
CA GLY A 1040 -13.00 9.24 34.07
C GLY A 1040 -12.37 10.57 33.64
N CYS A 1041 -11.08 10.60 33.30
CA CYS A 1041 -10.39 11.78 32.77
C CYS A 1041 -9.58 11.47 31.49
N GLU A 1042 -9.66 10.24 30.97
CA GLU A 1042 -8.93 9.72 29.80
C GLU A 1042 -7.43 10.11 29.76
N ALA A 1043 -6.78 10.11 30.93
CA ALA A 1043 -5.42 10.61 31.10
C ALA A 1043 -4.63 9.81 32.14
N TYR A 1044 -3.30 9.85 32.00
CA TYR A 1044 -2.39 9.48 33.09
C TYR A 1044 -2.42 10.54 34.20
N VAL A 1045 -2.24 10.10 35.44
CA VAL A 1045 -2.27 10.95 36.64
C VAL A 1045 -1.02 10.71 37.47
N ASP A 1046 -0.40 11.79 37.96
CA ASP A 1046 0.73 11.71 38.88
C ASP A 1046 0.58 12.72 40.02
N ASN A 1047 0.56 12.26 41.27
CA ASN A 1047 0.15 13.06 42.41
C ASN A 1047 0.63 12.43 43.73
N PRO A 1048 1.00 13.23 44.76
CA PRO A 1048 1.44 12.72 46.06
C PRO A 1048 0.53 11.66 46.71
N ARG A 1049 -0.79 11.70 46.51
CA ARG A 1049 -1.71 10.67 47.03
C ARG A 1049 -1.45 9.27 46.46
N LEU A 1050 -0.87 9.18 45.26
CA LEU A 1050 -0.49 7.91 44.64
C LEU A 1050 0.78 7.31 45.23
N HIS A 1051 1.51 8.03 46.10
CA HIS A 1051 2.79 7.59 46.66
C HIS A 1051 2.69 6.23 47.37
N ALA A 1052 1.73 6.03 48.27
CA ALA A 1052 1.61 4.78 49.02
C ALA A 1052 1.41 3.56 48.09
N ALA A 1053 0.51 3.67 47.11
CA ALA A 1053 0.24 2.60 46.15
C ALA A 1053 1.40 2.36 45.18
N LYS A 1054 2.04 3.44 44.68
CA LYS A 1054 3.23 3.33 43.82
C LYS A 1054 4.40 2.70 44.57
N SER A 1055 4.69 3.11 45.80
CA SER A 1055 5.78 2.56 46.61
C SER A 1055 5.54 1.10 47.00
N ALA A 1056 4.31 0.71 47.33
CA ALA A 1056 3.97 -0.70 47.58
C ALA A 1056 4.12 -1.57 46.32
N ALA A 1057 3.68 -1.09 45.15
CA ALA A 1057 3.86 -1.81 43.89
C ALA A 1057 5.34 -1.83 43.42
N TYR A 1058 6.09 -0.75 43.66
CA TYR A 1058 7.52 -0.66 43.35
C TYR A 1058 8.34 -1.65 44.20
N LEU A 1059 8.11 -1.67 45.52
CA LEU A 1059 8.74 -2.60 46.45
C LEU A 1059 8.46 -4.08 46.07
N SER A 1060 7.20 -4.38 45.70
CA SER A 1060 6.80 -5.70 45.21
C SER A 1060 7.47 -6.12 43.90
N LYS A 1061 7.72 -5.13 43.01
CA LYS A 1061 8.30 -5.34 41.67
C LYS A 1061 9.82 -5.47 41.67
N PHE A 1062 10.50 -4.60 42.42
CA PHE A 1062 11.95 -4.43 42.38
C PHE A 1062 12.66 -4.89 43.65
N ASN A 1063 11.94 -5.15 44.75
CA ASN A 1063 12.50 -5.49 46.08
C ASN A 1063 13.39 -4.37 46.67
N GLU A 1064 13.10 -3.12 46.31
CA GLU A 1064 13.77 -1.89 46.76
C GLU A 1064 12.72 -0.80 47.03
N GLU A 1065 13.05 0.24 47.80
CA GLU A 1065 12.14 1.37 48.04
C GLU A 1065 12.09 2.30 46.81
N LEU A 1066 10.98 3.04 46.64
CA LEU A 1066 10.81 3.99 45.52
C LEU A 1066 11.85 5.12 45.63
N PRO A 1067 12.76 5.31 44.65
CA PRO A 1067 13.94 6.16 44.83
C PRO A 1067 13.69 7.66 44.67
N TRP A 1068 12.44 8.08 44.47
CA TRP A 1068 12.02 9.48 44.54
C TRP A 1068 10.79 9.63 45.43
N ILE A 1069 10.75 10.74 46.16
CA ILE A 1069 9.63 11.16 47.01
C ILE A 1069 9.05 12.41 46.35
N TYR A 1070 7.74 12.63 46.43
CA TYR A 1070 7.17 13.93 46.06
C TYR A 1070 7.59 14.97 47.11
N ASP A 1071 8.16 16.11 46.69
CA ASP A 1071 8.53 17.17 47.63
C ASP A 1071 7.34 17.60 48.49
N GLU A 1072 7.46 17.47 49.82
CA GLU A 1072 6.42 17.97 50.73
C GLU A 1072 6.33 19.51 50.62
N PRO A 1073 5.12 20.07 50.52
CA PRO A 1073 4.95 21.52 50.61
C PRO A 1073 5.31 21.97 52.03
N ARG A 1074 6.45 22.64 52.17
CA ARG A 1074 6.88 23.19 53.46
C ARG A 1074 5.85 24.16 54.01
N ILE A 1075 5.19 23.76 55.10
CA ILE A 1075 4.38 24.66 55.91
C ILE A 1075 5.32 25.42 56.84
N GLU A 1076 5.91 26.52 56.33
CA GLU A 1076 6.46 27.59 57.16
C GLU A 1076 5.36 28.64 57.41
N MET A 1077 5.40 29.30 58.57
CA MET A 1077 4.35 30.20 59.10
C MET A 1077 4.49 31.65 58.64
#